data_AF-A0A3N0XTA4-F1
#
_entry.id   AF-A0A3N0XTA4-F1
#
_cell.length_a   1.000
_cell.length_b   1.000
_cell.length_c   1.000
_cell.angle_alpha   90.00
_cell.angle_beta   90.00
_cell.angle_gamma   90.00
#
_symmetry.space_group_name_H-M   'P 1'
#
loop_
_entity.id
_entity.type
_entity.pdbx_description
1 polymer ?
#
loop_
_entity_poly.entity_id
_entity_poly.type
_entity_poly.pdbx_seq_one_letter_code
_entity_poly.pdbx_strand_id
1 'polypeptide(L)'
;MTDGEPLSCSASNNHLECNRTDKSHADPQFVENFRRKLKYFFMSPCQKYRARGRKPWKMILQILKIAIITIQLISFGLSNEMMVTFKEENLIAFKHFFLKNYKDSNKDYALYTRHEVHDHMLYVIRRYLHLQNLTVDNHAFEKIDDMFTPLSLCQDFYRHAKISPASETFDIDPHVETECISIYPISPYKNDSLDNDMNLTLDFQSLLAVNIHFKVKAINLQTVRHQELPDCYDFNINVMFDNNAHSGKIKISLSSHVQINVCKDWNVSGSNSHFWLIVLFDCVVICSCLLSLILCTRSVYTGLLLQSEYTTFVSIHHHKAVSWSERMEFINGWYILFIISDTLSIAGSVLKICIQSKILILTLQAALPNAIRFSFCAVMIYLSYCFCGWIVLGPHHENVSNIKKFFVVFPCRLTPPAYCLFSLINGDEVYSTFKKLRDKTYLVWLFSRMYIYSFIALFTYMILSLFIAIITDTYETIKHYQKRGAPLTELQAFISECRDQPNSGKVRSDSHVSSSVSLKSDRSKHGVPPNLSERKPSSDKSLNRCSITEKQCVILTSALKSNPSHLRELNLSWNKLGDSGVKNLSDLLMNPQFKLEKLHLDRCSSTEEQCVILTSALKSNPSHLRELNLSVNNLGNKGVKHLCDVLKDSHCKLERLSLSFCYITEEGCSVLTSALKSNPSHLRELNLSGNKLGDSGVKNLSDLLMNPQFKLEKLHLYRCSITEEQCVILTSALKSNPSHLRELNLGWNELGDSGVKNLSDLLMNPQIKLEKLDLHGCSSTEEQCVILTSALKSNPSHRRELDLSWNKLGNTGVKHLCYVLKDSHCKLERLRLSFCYMTEEGCSALTSALKSNLSHLRELNLSWNKLGDSGVKNLSDLLMNPQFSKLEKLHLSECSITEEQCVILTSALKSNPSHLRELNLSWNKLGNTGVKHLCDVLKDSHCKLERLSLSFCYITEEGCFDVTSALKSNPSHLRELNLSGNKLGDSGVKNLSDLLMNPQFKLEKLHLNRCSITEKQCVLTSALKSNPSHLRELNLSRNKLGNTGVKHLCYVLKDSHCKLERLSLSFCYITEKGCFDVTSALKSNLSHLRELNLRENIIGNKGVKRLCDVLKDSHCKLERLRSVTFTYKNQNAENHFNSLN
;
A
#
# COMPACT_ATOMS: atom_id res chain seq x y z
N MET A 1 75.78 -32.19 -7.13
CA MET A 1 76.98 -32.51 -6.34
C MET A 1 76.53 -32.76 -4.92
N THR A 2 77.09 -33.79 -4.26
CA THR A 2 76.99 -34.06 -2.81
C THR A 2 75.61 -33.94 -2.18
N ASP A 3 74.85 -35.05 -2.23
CA ASP A 3 74.00 -35.44 -1.11
C ASP A 3 74.87 -35.73 0.14
N GLY A 4 74.26 -35.78 1.32
CA GLY A 4 74.97 -36.00 2.58
C GLY A 4 74.06 -36.57 3.68
N GLU A 5 73.78 -37.87 3.62
CA GLU A 5 73.21 -38.61 4.76
C GLU A 5 74.32 -39.03 5.74
N PRO A 6 74.12 -38.92 7.08
CA PRO A 6 75.08 -39.41 8.05
C PRO A 6 74.97 -40.93 8.25
N LEU A 7 76.01 -41.66 7.82
CA LEU A 7 76.20 -43.07 8.19
C LEU A 7 76.55 -43.19 9.69
N SER A 8 75.84 -44.07 10.40
CA SER A 8 76.21 -44.50 11.76
C SER A 8 76.60 -45.99 11.74
N CYS A 9 77.90 -46.26 11.63
CA CYS A 9 78.47 -47.60 11.80
C CYS A 9 79.25 -47.65 13.12
N SER A 10 78.89 -48.57 14.02
CA SER A 10 79.70 -48.95 15.18
C SER A 10 80.51 -50.21 14.86
N ALA A 11 81.69 -50.36 15.46
CA ALA A 11 82.58 -51.48 15.18
C ALA A 11 83.16 -52.07 16.47
N SER A 12 82.94 -53.36 16.69
CA SER A 12 83.72 -54.19 17.61
C SER A 12 83.66 -55.66 17.18
N ASN A 13 84.77 -56.14 16.63
CA ASN A 13 85.12 -57.53 16.32
C ASN A 13 84.17 -58.34 15.40
N ASN A 14 84.58 -58.43 14.13
CA ASN A 14 84.36 -59.57 13.23
C ASN A 14 82.93 -59.94 12.83
N HIS A 15 82.14 -58.98 12.35
CA HIS A 15 81.53 -59.04 11.00
C HIS A 15 80.92 -57.67 10.64
N LEU A 16 80.88 -57.31 9.35
CA LEU A 16 80.18 -56.10 8.87
C LEU A 16 78.82 -56.49 8.30
N GLU A 17 77.73 -56.07 8.96
CA GLU A 17 76.38 -56.08 8.39
C GLU A 17 75.81 -54.65 8.37
N CYS A 18 75.46 -54.17 7.17
CA CYS A 18 74.74 -52.91 6.97
C CYS A 18 73.27 -53.21 6.68
N ASN A 19 72.47 -53.41 7.74
CA ASN A 19 71.02 -53.62 7.58
C ASN A 19 70.32 -52.32 7.18
N ARG A 20 69.62 -52.34 6.03
CA ARG A 20 68.61 -51.33 5.71
C ARG A 20 67.46 -51.46 6.70
N THR A 21 67.12 -50.38 7.39
CA THR A 21 65.90 -50.34 8.20
C THR A 21 64.66 -50.34 7.30
N ASP A 22 63.68 -51.14 7.69
CA ASP A 22 62.59 -51.55 6.81
C ASP A 22 61.48 -50.51 6.67
N LYS A 23 60.66 -50.65 5.61
CA LYS A 23 59.46 -49.82 5.44
C LYS A 23 58.42 -50.19 6.49
N SER A 24 57.94 -49.20 7.24
CA SER A 24 56.88 -49.37 8.24
C SER A 24 55.50 -49.68 7.60
N HIS A 25 55.29 -50.93 7.20
CA HIS A 25 53.99 -51.43 6.76
C HIS A 25 53.00 -51.46 7.93
N ALA A 26 51.90 -50.71 7.79
CA ALA A 26 50.84 -50.66 8.78
C ALA A 26 49.97 -51.94 8.76
N ASP A 27 49.39 -52.29 9.91
CA ASP A 27 48.36 -53.34 10.00
C ASP A 27 47.19 -53.05 9.04
N PRO A 28 46.90 -53.94 8.07
CA PRO A 28 45.77 -53.78 7.16
C PRO A 28 44.42 -53.64 7.86
N GLN A 29 44.24 -54.29 9.01
CA GLN A 29 42.97 -54.29 9.76
C GLN A 29 42.72 -52.94 10.43
N PHE A 30 43.76 -52.31 11.01
CA PHE A 30 43.72 -50.94 11.50
C PHE A 30 43.35 -49.93 10.40
N VAL A 31 44.00 -50.02 9.23
CA VAL A 31 43.73 -49.14 8.07
C VAL A 31 42.27 -49.24 7.62
N GLU A 32 41.73 -50.45 7.49
CA GLU A 32 40.35 -50.67 7.04
C GLU A 32 39.32 -50.24 8.11
N ASN A 33 39.61 -50.44 9.40
CA ASN A 33 38.79 -49.88 10.48
C ASN A 33 38.78 -48.34 10.48
N PHE A 34 39.92 -47.70 10.18
CA PHE A 34 39.99 -46.25 10.06
C PHE A 34 39.17 -45.72 8.86
N ARG A 35 39.25 -46.37 7.70
CA ARG A 35 38.36 -46.06 6.54
C ARG A 35 36.88 -46.17 6.89
N ARG A 36 36.47 -47.18 7.68
CA ARG A 36 35.09 -47.34 8.14
C ARG A 36 34.66 -46.21 9.08
N LYS A 37 35.55 -45.74 9.97
CA LYS A 37 35.34 -44.56 10.84
C LYS A 37 35.09 -43.28 10.01
N LEU A 38 35.93 -43.03 9.00
CA LEU A 38 35.79 -41.91 8.06
C LEU A 38 34.49 -42.02 7.23
N LYS A 39 34.22 -43.17 6.60
CA LYS A 39 33.01 -43.39 5.79
C LYS A 39 31.72 -43.18 6.60
N TYR A 40 31.69 -43.61 7.87
CA TYR A 40 30.57 -43.34 8.77
C TYR A 40 30.47 -41.86 9.16
N PHE A 41 31.58 -41.12 9.30
CA PHE A 41 31.56 -39.69 9.60
C PHE A 41 30.90 -38.88 8.49
N PHE A 42 31.25 -39.11 7.22
CA PHE A 42 30.74 -38.34 6.07
C PHE A 42 29.32 -38.74 5.59
N MET A 43 28.74 -39.84 6.07
CA MET A 43 27.36 -40.23 5.72
C MET A 43 26.31 -39.17 6.11
N SER A 44 25.25 -39.02 5.32
CA SER A 44 24.10 -38.15 5.64
C SER A 44 23.30 -38.66 6.85
N PRO A 45 22.47 -37.82 7.52
CA PRO A 45 21.63 -38.26 8.63
C PRO A 45 20.69 -39.42 8.26
N CYS A 46 20.14 -39.42 7.04
CA CYS A 46 19.27 -40.49 6.54
C CYS A 46 20.05 -41.79 6.28
N GLN A 47 21.29 -41.71 5.79
CA GLN A 47 22.18 -42.87 5.63
C GLN A 47 22.58 -43.45 7.01
N LYS A 48 22.92 -42.59 7.98
CA LYS A 48 23.22 -42.96 9.37
C LYS A 48 22.02 -43.62 10.07
N TYR A 49 20.80 -43.15 9.79
CA TYR A 49 19.57 -43.80 10.25
C TYR A 49 19.41 -45.19 9.62
N ARG A 50 19.51 -45.30 8.29
CA ARG A 50 19.38 -46.57 7.55
C ARG A 50 20.44 -47.62 7.94
N ALA A 51 21.62 -47.18 8.37
CA ALA A 51 22.74 -48.04 8.79
C ALA A 51 22.74 -48.46 10.27
N ARG A 52 21.93 -47.83 11.14
CA ARG A 52 21.94 -48.12 12.61
C ARG A 52 20.57 -48.06 13.32
N GLY A 53 19.47 -47.74 12.63
CA GLY A 53 18.12 -47.63 13.20
C GLY A 53 17.88 -46.48 14.19
N ARG A 54 18.91 -45.69 14.54
CA ARG A 54 18.82 -44.63 15.56
C ARG A 54 18.24 -43.34 15.00
N LYS A 55 17.05 -42.94 15.46
CA LYS A 55 16.34 -41.71 15.03
C LYS A 55 17.27 -40.47 15.05
N PRO A 56 17.19 -39.57 14.04
CA PRO A 56 18.11 -38.44 13.90
C PRO A 56 17.72 -37.25 14.82
N TRP A 57 17.77 -37.46 16.13
CA TRP A 57 17.34 -36.49 17.16
C TRP A 57 17.86 -35.06 16.97
N LYS A 58 19.10 -34.88 16.50
CA LYS A 58 19.67 -33.55 16.20
C LYS A 58 18.86 -32.77 15.17
N MET A 59 18.34 -33.43 14.14
CA MET A 59 17.54 -32.81 13.07
C MET A 59 16.11 -32.51 13.56
N ILE A 60 15.52 -33.44 14.32
CA ILE A 60 14.21 -33.28 14.95
C ILE A 60 14.23 -32.07 15.91
N LEU A 61 15.30 -31.92 16.70
CA LEU A 61 15.48 -30.79 17.60
C LEU A 61 15.60 -29.45 16.86
N GLN A 62 16.30 -29.37 15.72
CA GLN A 62 16.33 -28.11 14.95
C GLN A 62 14.94 -27.70 14.45
N ILE A 63 14.16 -28.65 13.92
CA ILE A 63 12.80 -28.37 13.40
C ILE A 63 11.88 -27.91 14.55
N LEU A 64 11.92 -28.61 15.69
CA LEU A 64 11.15 -28.25 16.88
C LEU A 64 11.56 -26.87 17.44
N LYS A 65 12.87 -26.59 17.52
CA LYS A 65 13.43 -25.31 17.97
C LYS A 65 12.95 -24.15 17.10
N ILE A 66 12.96 -24.31 15.76
CA ILE A 66 12.46 -23.29 14.83
C ILE A 66 10.97 -22.99 15.09
N ALA A 67 10.14 -24.02 15.26
CA ALA A 67 8.72 -23.83 15.57
C ALA A 67 8.50 -23.10 16.90
N ILE A 68 9.22 -23.50 17.96
CA ILE A 68 9.14 -22.89 19.30
C ILE A 68 9.57 -21.41 19.27
N ILE A 69 10.71 -21.09 18.67
CA ILE A 69 11.19 -19.69 18.52
C ILE A 69 10.21 -18.86 17.68
N THR A 70 9.62 -19.44 16.62
CA THR A 70 8.64 -18.72 15.78
C THR A 70 7.39 -18.36 16.59
N ILE A 71 6.87 -19.28 17.40
CA ILE A 71 5.74 -19.02 18.31
C ILE A 71 6.10 -17.95 19.36
N GLN A 72 7.30 -18.04 19.93
CA GLN A 72 7.84 -17.07 20.90
C GLN A 72 7.84 -15.63 20.35
N LEU A 73 8.31 -15.47 19.10
CA LEU A 73 8.41 -14.17 18.44
C LEU A 73 7.04 -13.61 18.03
N ILE A 74 6.11 -14.46 17.55
CA ILE A 74 4.74 -14.03 17.22
C ILE A 74 3.99 -13.58 18.49
N SER A 75 4.10 -14.33 19.58
CA SER A 75 3.52 -13.96 20.88
C SER A 75 4.08 -12.63 21.41
N PHE A 76 5.41 -12.44 21.32
CA PHE A 76 6.04 -11.18 21.71
C PHE A 76 5.61 -10.00 20.81
N GLY A 77 5.45 -10.22 19.50
CA GLY A 77 4.96 -9.21 18.57
C GLY A 77 3.57 -8.69 18.94
N LEU A 78 2.60 -9.59 19.12
CA LEU A 78 1.20 -9.26 19.43
C LEU A 78 1.05 -8.51 20.77
N SER A 79 1.83 -8.88 21.80
CA SER A 79 1.83 -8.18 23.09
C SER A 79 2.33 -6.73 22.97
N ASN A 80 3.40 -6.49 22.22
CA ASN A 80 3.90 -5.13 21.95
C ASN A 80 2.96 -4.31 21.05
N GLU A 81 2.29 -4.95 20.08
CA GLU A 81 1.32 -4.30 19.19
C GLU A 81 0.16 -3.65 19.97
N MET A 82 -0.36 -4.34 21.00
CA MET A 82 -1.41 -3.78 21.87
C MET A 82 -0.92 -2.56 22.68
N MET A 83 0.32 -2.57 23.18
CA MET A 83 0.92 -1.44 23.91
C MET A 83 1.10 -0.22 23.00
N VAL A 84 1.59 -0.40 21.77
CA VAL A 84 1.78 0.68 20.80
C VAL A 84 0.44 1.25 20.36
N THR A 85 -0.53 0.39 20.03
CA THR A 85 -1.88 0.79 19.60
C THR A 85 -2.56 1.66 20.67
N PHE A 86 -2.58 1.22 21.94
CA PHE A 86 -3.18 2.00 23.03
C PHE A 86 -2.57 3.40 23.16
N LYS A 87 -1.24 3.54 22.98
CA LYS A 87 -0.55 4.84 23.01
C LYS A 87 -0.93 5.73 21.82
N GLU A 88 -1.01 5.19 20.61
CA GLU A 88 -1.35 5.96 19.41
C GLU A 88 -2.83 6.39 19.40
N GLU A 89 -3.74 5.50 19.79
CA GLU A 89 -5.17 5.81 19.93
C GLU A 89 -5.42 6.89 20.99
N ASN A 90 -4.76 6.81 22.16
CA ASN A 90 -4.81 7.88 23.17
C ASN A 90 -4.28 9.23 22.62
N LEU A 91 -3.15 9.24 21.90
CA LEU A 91 -2.61 10.46 21.30
C LEU A 91 -3.55 11.07 20.24
N ILE A 92 -4.28 10.24 19.49
CA ILE A 92 -5.30 10.70 18.54
C ILE A 92 -6.52 11.25 19.29
N ALA A 93 -7.00 10.54 20.32
CA ALA A 93 -8.10 10.99 21.18
C ALA A 93 -7.78 12.36 21.82
N PHE A 94 -6.58 12.55 22.37
CA PHE A 94 -6.15 13.83 22.93
C PHE A 94 -6.10 14.96 21.87
N LYS A 95 -5.77 14.67 20.60
CA LYS A 95 -5.87 15.67 19.53
C LYS A 95 -7.32 16.08 19.25
N HIS A 96 -8.25 15.14 19.15
CA HIS A 96 -9.69 15.46 19.02
C HIS A 96 -10.28 16.12 20.27
N PHE A 97 -9.70 15.87 21.45
CA PHE A 97 -10.17 16.40 22.71
C PHE A 97 -9.68 17.83 22.97
N PHE A 98 -8.37 18.08 22.83
CA PHE A 98 -7.73 19.36 23.17
C PHE A 98 -7.49 20.27 21.96
N LEU A 99 -7.23 19.74 20.76
CA LEU A 99 -7.06 20.59 19.57
C LEU A 99 -8.41 20.95 18.96
N LYS A 100 -8.58 22.23 18.70
CA LYS A 100 -9.85 22.90 18.52
C LYS A 100 -10.48 22.56 17.17
N ASN A 101 -11.53 21.72 17.17
CA ASN A 101 -12.16 21.18 15.95
C ASN A 101 -11.13 20.61 14.94
N TYR A 102 -10.04 20.02 15.47
CA TYR A 102 -9.03 19.27 14.72
C TYR A 102 -9.68 18.13 13.93
N LYS A 103 -9.13 17.79 12.76
CA LYS A 103 -9.50 16.59 11.98
C LYS A 103 -8.25 15.93 11.40
N ASP A 104 -8.23 14.60 11.34
CA ASP A 104 -7.01 13.78 11.12
C ASP A 104 -6.30 13.96 9.76
N SER A 105 -6.89 14.73 8.84
CA SER A 105 -6.26 15.00 7.53
C SER A 105 -5.26 16.16 7.58
N ASN A 106 -5.29 17.00 8.62
CA ASN A 106 -4.58 18.27 8.65
C ASN A 106 -3.14 18.13 9.18
N LYS A 107 -2.16 18.17 8.27
CA LYS A 107 -0.72 18.15 8.61
C LYS A 107 -0.16 19.51 9.04
N ASP A 108 -0.85 20.59 8.71
CA ASP A 108 -0.42 21.98 8.93
C ASP A 108 -1.47 22.78 9.71
N TYR A 109 -1.83 22.26 10.89
CA TYR A 109 -2.71 22.95 11.83
C TYR A 109 -2.02 24.20 12.40
N ALA A 110 -2.58 25.38 12.10
CA ALA A 110 -1.97 26.69 12.36
C ALA A 110 -3.01 27.81 12.33
N LEU A 111 -2.69 28.93 12.98
CA LEU A 111 -3.53 30.13 13.14
C LEU A 111 -2.89 31.35 12.50
N TYR A 112 -3.70 32.37 12.21
CA TYR A 112 -3.29 33.56 11.45
C TYR A 112 -3.67 34.89 12.12
N THR A 113 -4.47 34.87 13.18
CA THR A 113 -4.90 36.06 13.92
C THR A 113 -4.67 35.92 15.43
N ARG A 114 -4.44 37.05 16.12
CA ARG A 114 -4.27 37.08 17.59
C ARG A 114 -5.50 36.54 18.33
N HIS A 115 -6.70 36.84 17.83
CA HIS A 115 -7.95 36.40 18.42
C HIS A 115 -8.06 34.86 18.42
N GLU A 116 -7.77 34.21 17.28
CA GLU A 116 -7.75 32.74 17.21
C GLU A 116 -6.80 32.11 18.23
N VAL A 117 -5.64 32.73 18.52
CA VAL A 117 -4.63 32.19 19.45
C VAL A 117 -5.17 32.13 20.88
N HIS A 118 -5.64 33.26 21.42
CA HIS A 118 -6.24 33.30 22.76
C HIS A 118 -7.45 32.36 22.86
N ASP A 119 -8.30 32.36 21.85
CA ASP A 119 -9.51 31.54 21.76
C ASP A 119 -9.18 30.03 21.69
N HIS A 120 -8.07 29.64 21.05
CA HIS A 120 -7.53 28.26 21.10
C HIS A 120 -6.98 27.88 22.47
N MET A 121 -6.16 28.73 23.10
CA MET A 121 -5.60 28.48 24.43
C MET A 121 -6.73 28.27 25.46
N LEU A 122 -7.73 29.16 25.44
CA LEU A 122 -8.94 29.08 26.25
C LEU A 122 -9.70 27.76 26.06
N TYR A 123 -9.72 27.18 24.86
CA TYR A 123 -10.37 25.88 24.63
C TYR A 123 -9.58 24.71 25.21
N VAL A 124 -8.25 24.68 25.09
CA VAL A 124 -7.41 23.63 25.67
C VAL A 124 -7.62 23.57 27.19
N ILE A 125 -7.52 24.73 27.86
CA ILE A 125 -7.75 24.88 29.32
C ILE A 125 -9.16 24.43 29.68
N ARG A 126 -10.19 24.97 29.00
CA ARG A 126 -11.59 24.66 29.30
C ARG A 126 -11.97 23.21 29.00
N ARG A 127 -11.25 22.49 28.12
CA ARG A 127 -11.42 21.04 27.91
C ARG A 127 -10.69 20.22 28.97
N TYR A 128 -9.49 20.61 29.37
CA TYR A 128 -8.75 19.97 30.47
C TYR A 128 -9.55 19.95 31.77
N LEU A 129 -10.15 21.08 32.16
CA LEU A 129 -11.03 21.16 33.34
C LEU A 129 -12.26 20.22 33.27
N HIS A 130 -12.56 19.60 32.12
CA HIS A 130 -13.75 18.77 31.86
C HIS A 130 -13.47 17.29 31.65
N LEU A 131 -12.20 16.88 31.73
CA LEU A 131 -11.72 15.56 31.29
C LEU A 131 -12.69 14.42 31.66
N GLN A 132 -12.91 14.20 32.95
CA GLN A 132 -13.71 13.10 33.51
C GLN A 132 -15.22 13.14 33.13
N ASN A 133 -15.75 14.30 32.71
CA ASN A 133 -17.15 14.46 32.31
C ASN A 133 -17.35 14.38 30.78
N LEU A 134 -16.27 14.30 30.00
CA LEU A 134 -16.31 14.31 28.53
C LEU A 134 -15.53 13.17 27.86
N THR A 135 -14.65 12.46 28.57
CA THR A 135 -13.98 11.26 28.05
C THR A 135 -14.87 10.04 28.16
N VAL A 136 -14.84 9.19 27.12
CA VAL A 136 -15.54 7.89 27.09
C VAL A 136 -14.71 6.78 27.77
N ASP A 137 -13.42 7.05 27.98
CA ASP A 137 -12.42 6.12 28.52
C ASP A 137 -11.98 6.55 29.95
N ASN A 138 -11.21 5.70 30.62
CA ASN A 138 -10.86 5.80 32.05
C ASN A 138 -9.84 6.90 32.44
N HIS A 139 -9.83 8.01 31.70
CA HIS A 139 -8.93 9.13 31.92
C HIS A 139 -9.17 9.82 33.27
N ALA A 140 -8.09 9.97 34.05
CA ALA A 140 -8.10 10.64 35.33
C ALA A 140 -6.99 11.69 35.42
N PHE A 141 -7.18 12.70 36.27
CA PHE A 141 -6.11 13.62 36.66
C PHE A 141 -5.09 12.88 37.55
N GLU A 142 -3.81 13.28 37.50
CA GLU A 142 -2.86 12.83 38.53
C GLU A 142 -3.20 13.50 39.86
N LYS A 143 -3.22 12.70 40.94
CA LYS A 143 -3.49 13.15 42.31
C LYS A 143 -2.25 12.89 43.16
N ILE A 144 -1.76 13.92 43.85
CA ILE A 144 -0.61 13.90 44.75
C ILE A 144 -1.10 14.49 46.07
N ASP A 145 -0.97 13.72 47.16
CA ASP A 145 -1.39 14.12 48.52
C ASP A 145 -2.82 14.74 48.56
N ASP A 146 -3.74 14.04 47.89
CA ASP A 146 -5.14 14.42 47.66
C ASP A 146 -5.44 15.72 46.89
N MET A 147 -4.41 16.39 46.36
CA MET A 147 -4.56 17.50 45.39
C MET A 147 -4.35 17.01 43.95
N PHE A 148 -5.11 17.55 43.00
CA PHE A 148 -4.88 17.29 41.57
C PHE A 148 -3.71 18.11 41.03
N THR A 149 -2.90 17.53 40.13
CA THR A 149 -1.85 18.27 39.41
C THR A 149 -2.45 19.38 38.54
N PRO A 150 -1.86 20.58 38.48
CA PRO A 150 -2.34 21.64 37.61
C PRO A 150 -1.97 21.42 36.13
N LEU A 151 -2.68 22.13 35.27
CA LEU A 151 -2.22 22.50 33.93
C LEU A 151 -1.33 23.74 34.05
N SER A 152 -0.14 23.70 33.48
CA SER A 152 0.74 24.87 33.37
C SER A 152 0.62 25.49 31.98
N LEU A 153 0.46 26.80 31.94
CA LEU A 153 0.49 27.62 30.73
C LEU A 153 1.70 28.55 30.82
N CYS A 154 2.66 28.39 29.91
CA CYS A 154 3.86 29.19 29.82
C CYS A 154 3.92 29.98 28.51
N GLN A 155 4.44 31.21 28.56
CA GLN A 155 4.88 31.97 27.38
C GLN A 155 6.41 32.13 27.38
N ASP A 156 7.03 31.95 26.22
CA ASP A 156 8.45 32.16 25.96
C ASP A 156 8.59 33.40 25.06
N PHE A 157 9.34 34.42 25.48
CA PHE A 157 9.46 35.70 24.77
C PHE A 157 10.84 36.34 24.89
N TYR A 158 11.22 37.17 23.91
CA TYR A 158 12.42 37.99 23.98
C TYR A 158 12.28 39.08 25.04
N ARG A 159 13.23 39.15 25.97
CA ARG A 159 13.30 40.11 27.09
C ARG A 159 13.08 41.57 26.68
N HIS A 160 13.56 41.94 25.51
CA HIS A 160 13.20 43.18 24.84
C HIS A 160 13.07 42.90 23.34
N ALA A 161 11.97 43.31 22.71
CA ALA A 161 11.84 43.31 21.26
C ALA A 161 10.97 44.47 20.78
N LYS A 162 11.45 45.16 19.75
CA LYS A 162 10.74 46.24 19.07
C LYS A 162 11.01 46.12 17.57
N ILE A 163 10.02 45.64 16.82
CA ILE A 163 10.15 45.32 15.40
C ILE A 163 9.21 46.22 14.60
N SER A 164 9.76 46.99 13.66
CA SER A 164 8.99 47.90 12.79
C SER A 164 9.27 47.59 11.32
N PRO A 165 8.51 46.66 10.70
CA PRO A 165 8.68 46.30 9.29
C PRO A 165 8.48 47.47 8.33
N ALA A 166 7.64 48.44 8.69
CA ALA A 166 7.35 49.62 7.87
C ALA A 166 8.49 50.65 7.83
N SER A 167 9.50 50.52 8.70
CA SER A 167 10.73 51.33 8.70
C SER A 167 12.00 50.49 8.60
N GLU A 168 11.87 49.19 8.33
CA GLU A 168 12.96 48.19 8.22
C GLU A 168 13.90 48.13 9.44
N THR A 169 13.42 48.54 10.63
CA THR A 169 14.19 48.61 11.88
C THR A 169 13.74 47.56 12.90
N PHE A 170 14.71 46.99 13.61
CA PHE A 170 14.48 46.12 14.77
C PHE A 170 15.48 46.43 15.89
N ASP A 171 15.06 46.21 17.12
CA ASP A 171 15.88 46.23 18.33
C ASP A 171 15.42 45.05 19.21
N ILE A 172 16.32 44.10 19.50
CA ILE A 172 15.97 42.81 20.12
C ILE A 172 17.11 42.35 21.05
N ASP A 173 16.80 42.08 22.32
CA ASP A 173 17.64 41.30 23.22
C ASP A 173 17.40 39.80 22.94
N PRO A 174 18.42 39.03 22.50
CA PRO A 174 18.27 37.60 22.22
C PRO A 174 18.09 36.74 23.48
N HIS A 175 18.12 37.32 24.68
CA HIS A 175 17.77 36.60 25.91
C HIS A 175 16.26 36.31 25.95
N VAL A 176 15.93 35.03 26.14
CA VAL A 176 14.54 34.56 26.25
C VAL A 176 14.18 34.43 27.71
N GLU A 177 13.08 35.05 28.11
CA GLU A 177 12.45 34.87 29.42
C GLU A 177 11.18 34.01 29.26
N THR A 178 10.91 33.17 30.26
CA THR A 178 9.74 32.27 30.29
C THR A 178 8.89 32.61 31.51
N GLU A 179 7.61 32.93 31.29
CA GLU A 179 6.62 33.20 32.33
C GLU A 179 5.57 32.08 32.32
N CYS A 180 5.24 31.50 33.48
CA CYS A 180 4.30 30.38 33.62
C CYS A 180 3.24 30.63 34.69
N ILE A 181 1.97 30.34 34.38
CA ILE A 181 0.86 30.23 35.33
C ILE A 181 0.41 28.77 35.51
N SER A 182 -0.28 28.48 36.61
CA SER A 182 -0.77 27.12 36.95
C SER A 182 -2.27 27.13 37.26
N ILE A 183 -3.02 26.23 36.62
CA ILE A 183 -4.49 26.17 36.64
C ILE A 183 -4.94 24.79 37.15
N TYR A 184 -5.64 24.75 38.27
CA TYR A 184 -6.01 23.51 38.98
C TYR A 184 -7.48 23.06 38.70
N PRO A 185 -7.74 21.77 38.43
CA PRO A 185 -9.10 21.22 38.33
C PRO A 185 -9.61 20.77 39.72
N ILE A 186 -10.78 21.23 40.19
CA ILE A 186 -11.23 20.98 41.59
C ILE A 186 -12.75 20.67 41.76
N SER A 187 -13.61 21.35 42.58
CA SER A 187 -15.10 21.13 42.65
C SER A 187 -15.94 22.25 43.36
N PRO A 188 -17.03 22.92 42.83
CA PRO A 188 -17.54 23.25 41.48
C PRO A 188 -17.51 24.77 41.03
N TYR A 189 -17.19 25.12 39.77
CA TYR A 189 -17.00 26.52 39.26
C TYR A 189 -18.31 26.99 38.60
N LYS A 190 -18.39 28.29 38.30
CA LYS A 190 -19.45 28.86 37.44
C LYS A 190 -18.83 29.47 36.18
N ASN A 191 -19.50 29.32 35.04
CA ASN A 191 -18.96 29.67 33.71
C ASN A 191 -18.56 31.16 33.52
N ASP A 192 -18.99 32.08 34.40
CA ASP A 192 -18.95 33.53 34.14
C ASP A 192 -17.66 34.26 34.58
N SER A 193 -16.68 33.60 35.21
CA SER A 193 -15.50 34.29 35.77
C SER A 193 -14.15 34.05 35.07
N LEU A 194 -14.06 33.13 34.11
CA LEU A 194 -12.75 32.67 33.60
C LEU A 194 -11.91 33.73 32.86
N ASP A 195 -12.55 34.81 32.36
CA ASP A 195 -11.86 35.92 31.70
C ASP A 195 -11.18 36.90 32.68
N ASN A 196 -11.52 36.86 33.98
CA ASN A 196 -10.94 37.76 34.99
C ASN A 196 -9.71 37.17 35.72
N ASP A 197 -9.54 35.84 35.74
CA ASP A 197 -8.49 35.18 36.53
C ASP A 197 -7.17 34.99 35.75
N MET A 198 -7.16 35.15 34.42
CA MET A 198 -5.96 34.97 33.58
C MET A 198 -5.23 36.29 33.30
N ASN A 199 -4.43 36.75 34.25
CA ASN A 199 -3.55 37.94 34.13
C ASN A 199 -2.37 37.79 33.13
N LEU A 200 -2.45 36.91 32.13
CA LEU A 200 -1.38 36.65 31.16
C LEU A 200 -1.60 37.43 29.86
N THR A 201 -0.90 38.55 29.70
CA THR A 201 -0.95 39.38 28.47
C THR A 201 0.15 38.96 27.50
N LEU A 202 -0.23 38.52 26.30
CA LEU A 202 0.72 38.09 25.26
C LEU A 202 1.19 39.27 24.41
N ASP A 203 2.47 39.64 24.48
CA ASP A 203 3.07 40.57 23.51
C ASP A 203 3.54 39.83 22.25
N PHE A 204 2.73 39.90 21.20
CA PHE A 204 3.04 39.32 19.89
C PHE A 204 4.24 39.96 19.15
N GLN A 205 4.90 41.00 19.68
CA GLN A 205 6.18 41.48 19.13
C GLN A 205 7.38 40.66 19.64
N SER A 206 7.39 40.30 20.93
CA SER A 206 8.45 39.54 21.59
C SER A 206 8.20 38.02 21.70
N LEU A 207 6.93 37.58 21.64
CA LEU A 207 6.50 36.20 21.84
C LEU A 207 7.08 35.22 20.81
N LEU A 208 7.84 34.22 21.29
CA LEU A 208 8.38 33.10 20.52
C LEU A 208 7.47 31.88 20.53
N ALA A 209 6.93 31.52 21.69
CA ALA A 209 6.05 30.36 21.83
C ALA A 209 5.09 30.48 23.02
N VAL A 210 4.00 29.71 22.98
CA VAL A 210 3.15 29.42 24.14
C VAL A 210 3.05 27.91 24.30
N ASN A 211 3.30 27.41 25.51
CA ASN A 211 3.31 25.99 25.86
C ASN A 211 2.23 25.71 26.92
N ILE A 212 1.33 24.77 26.65
CA ILE A 212 0.32 24.30 27.63
C ILE A 212 0.61 22.84 27.99
N HIS A 213 1.13 22.62 29.20
CA HIS A 213 1.58 21.33 29.69
C HIS A 213 0.74 20.81 30.85
N PHE A 214 0.28 19.56 30.78
CA PHE A 214 -0.51 18.91 31.85
C PHE A 214 -0.39 17.38 31.81
N LYS A 215 -0.83 16.72 32.88
CA LYS A 215 -0.82 15.25 32.99
C LYS A 215 -2.23 14.65 32.95
N VAL A 216 -2.32 13.47 32.35
CA VAL A 216 -3.49 12.58 32.36
C VAL A 216 -3.03 11.15 32.65
N LYS A 217 -3.72 10.44 33.54
CA LYS A 217 -3.55 9.00 33.76
C LYS A 217 -4.60 8.20 32.99
N ALA A 218 -4.24 7.02 32.51
CA ALA A 218 -5.17 6.00 32.00
C ALA A 218 -4.68 4.58 32.34
N ILE A 219 -5.55 3.58 32.19
CA ILE A 219 -5.24 2.17 32.46
C ILE A 219 -5.60 1.33 31.23
N ASN A 220 -4.65 0.57 30.69
CA ASN A 220 -4.94 -0.31 29.55
C ASN A 220 -5.63 -1.60 30.02
N LEU A 221 -6.97 -1.62 29.93
CA LEU A 221 -7.80 -2.76 30.33
C LEU A 221 -7.86 -3.89 29.27
N GLN A 222 -7.27 -3.71 28.08
CA GLN A 222 -7.26 -4.72 27.01
C GLN A 222 -6.38 -5.93 27.36
N THR A 223 -5.33 -5.75 28.17
CA THR A 223 -4.45 -6.84 28.62
C THR A 223 -5.16 -7.78 29.60
N VAL A 224 -6.10 -7.26 30.40
CA VAL A 224 -6.92 -8.05 31.35
C VAL A 224 -7.73 -9.13 30.64
N ARG A 225 -8.22 -8.86 29.41
CA ARG A 225 -8.91 -9.86 28.57
C ARG A 225 -8.01 -11.02 28.14
N HIS A 226 -6.70 -10.85 28.21
CA HIS A 226 -5.66 -11.82 27.87
C HIS A 226 -4.97 -12.41 29.11
N GLN A 227 -5.56 -12.22 30.31
CA GLN A 227 -5.03 -12.65 31.62
C GLN A 227 -3.66 -12.03 31.97
N GLU A 228 -3.27 -10.96 31.27
CA GLU A 228 -2.12 -10.12 31.61
C GLU A 228 -2.56 -9.00 32.56
N LEU A 229 -1.64 -8.49 33.38
CA LEU A 229 -1.94 -7.36 34.27
C LEU A 229 -2.08 -6.05 33.45
N PRO A 230 -2.94 -5.12 33.88
CA PRO A 230 -3.04 -3.82 33.23
C PRO A 230 -1.82 -2.96 33.58
N ASP A 231 -1.29 -2.29 32.56
CA ASP A 231 -0.32 -1.21 32.76
C ASP A 231 -1.06 0.12 32.99
N CYS A 232 -0.49 0.94 33.88
CA CYS A 232 -0.95 2.29 34.19
C CYS A 232 -0.08 3.29 33.43
N TYR A 233 -0.70 4.20 32.69
CA TYR A 233 -0.04 5.09 31.74
C TYR A 233 -0.19 6.55 32.19
N ASP A 234 0.93 7.23 32.38
CA ASP A 234 0.99 8.65 32.70
C ASP A 234 1.36 9.44 31.44
N PHE A 235 0.36 10.05 30.83
CA PHE A 235 0.47 10.86 29.63
C PHE A 235 0.78 12.32 30.02
N ASN A 236 2.02 12.74 29.81
CA ASN A 236 2.44 14.13 29.91
C ASN A 236 2.14 14.78 28.55
N ILE A 237 1.14 15.65 28.46
CA ILE A 237 0.67 16.26 27.23
C ILE A 237 1.21 17.70 27.15
N ASN A 238 1.79 18.07 26.02
CA ASN A 238 2.12 19.47 25.72
C ASN A 238 1.39 19.92 24.45
N VAL A 239 0.76 21.09 24.50
CA VAL A 239 0.23 21.82 23.34
C VAL A 239 1.08 23.06 23.13
N MET A 240 1.92 23.02 22.09
CA MET A 240 2.82 24.12 21.72
C MET A 240 2.22 24.95 20.59
N PHE A 241 2.21 26.27 20.77
CA PHE A 241 1.94 27.30 19.78
C PHE A 241 3.29 27.92 19.39
N ASP A 242 3.76 27.67 18.17
CA ASP A 242 5.07 28.08 17.66
C ASP A 242 4.96 29.36 16.81
N ASN A 243 5.60 30.44 17.28
CA ASN A 243 5.72 31.73 16.60
C ASN A 243 7.19 32.11 16.28
N ASN A 244 8.17 31.19 16.40
CA ASN A 244 9.60 31.51 16.32
C ASN A 244 10.03 32.23 15.01
N ALA A 245 9.26 32.08 13.94
CA ALA A 245 9.51 32.74 12.65
C ALA A 245 8.83 34.12 12.48
N HIS A 246 8.01 34.56 13.45
CA HIS A 246 7.15 35.77 13.42
C HIS A 246 6.38 35.98 12.09
N SER A 247 6.07 34.88 11.39
CA SER A 247 5.70 34.87 9.97
C SER A 247 4.24 35.25 9.66
N GLY A 248 3.48 35.70 10.66
CA GLY A 248 2.01 35.83 10.58
C GLY A 248 1.25 34.49 10.58
N LYS A 249 1.97 33.37 10.72
CA LYS A 249 1.42 32.02 10.89
C LYS A 249 2.00 31.41 12.18
N ILE A 250 1.13 31.09 13.13
CA ILE A 250 1.49 30.39 14.37
C ILE A 250 1.09 28.92 14.24
N LYS A 251 2.04 27.99 14.34
CA LYS A 251 1.78 26.56 14.18
C LYS A 251 1.39 25.93 15.52
N ILE A 252 0.34 25.12 15.55
CA ILE A 252 -0.04 24.38 16.77
C ILE A 252 0.34 22.91 16.63
N SER A 253 0.93 22.34 17.68
CA SER A 253 1.17 20.91 17.78
C SER A 253 0.82 20.38 19.18
N LEU A 254 0.25 19.16 19.23
CA LEU A 254 0.07 18.40 20.47
C LEU A 254 0.98 17.17 20.43
N SER A 255 1.85 17.07 21.43
CA SER A 255 2.67 15.90 21.72
C SER A 255 2.25 15.26 23.05
N SER A 256 2.55 13.97 23.21
CA SER A 256 2.38 13.30 24.50
C SER A 256 3.57 12.37 24.80
N HIS A 257 4.22 12.61 25.93
CA HIS A 257 5.29 11.78 26.46
C HIS A 257 4.74 10.89 27.56
N VAL A 258 4.77 9.57 27.31
CA VAL A 258 4.04 8.58 28.09
C VAL A 258 5.01 7.78 28.95
N GLN A 259 4.78 7.78 30.26
CA GLN A 259 5.49 6.95 31.23
C GLN A 259 4.60 5.73 31.56
N ILE A 260 5.19 4.53 31.60
CA ILE A 260 4.45 3.27 31.82
C ILE A 260 4.81 2.74 33.21
N ASN A 261 3.84 2.80 34.11
CA ASN A 261 3.95 2.46 35.51
C ASN A 261 3.19 1.16 35.82
N VAL A 262 3.67 0.40 36.80
CA VAL A 262 2.92 -0.75 37.33
C VAL A 262 1.77 -0.22 38.17
N CYS A 263 0.54 -0.67 37.90
CA CYS A 263 -0.62 -0.29 38.70
C CYS A 263 -0.47 -0.77 40.16
N LYS A 264 -0.86 0.09 41.11
CA LYS A 264 -0.86 -0.24 42.55
C LYS A 264 -2.14 -0.99 42.93
N ASP A 265 -2.06 -1.80 43.99
CA ASP A 265 -3.19 -2.35 44.75
C ASP A 265 -4.28 -3.05 43.89
N TRP A 266 -3.85 -3.72 42.81
CA TRP A 266 -4.74 -4.43 41.90
C TRP A 266 -5.26 -5.74 42.50
N ASN A 267 -6.50 -6.09 42.19
CA ASN A 267 -7.11 -7.37 42.52
C ASN A 267 -7.83 -7.92 41.29
N VAL A 268 -7.30 -9.00 40.70
CA VAL A 268 -7.85 -9.63 39.48
C VAL A 268 -8.00 -11.13 39.74
N SER A 269 -9.24 -11.59 39.80
CA SER A 269 -9.57 -12.99 40.08
C SER A 269 -9.13 -13.92 38.94
N GLY A 270 -8.01 -14.63 39.15
CA GLY A 270 -7.53 -15.71 38.29
C GLY A 270 -6.33 -15.41 37.39
N SER A 271 -5.71 -14.22 37.46
CA SER A 271 -4.61 -13.82 36.56
C SER A 271 -3.29 -14.58 36.76
N ASN A 272 -2.99 -15.03 37.99
CA ASN A 272 -1.66 -15.53 38.37
C ASN A 272 -1.12 -16.68 37.49
N SER A 273 -1.97 -17.52 36.89
CA SER A 273 -1.50 -18.68 36.11
C SER A 273 -0.82 -18.30 34.78
N HIS A 274 -1.25 -17.22 34.11
CA HIS A 274 -0.86 -16.97 32.72
C HIS A 274 0.56 -16.38 32.58
N PHE A 275 0.95 -15.45 33.46
CA PHE A 275 2.28 -14.86 33.47
C PHE A 275 3.40 -15.91 33.63
N TRP A 276 3.23 -16.85 34.58
CA TRP A 276 4.19 -17.93 34.79
C TRP A 276 4.28 -18.89 33.60
N LEU A 277 3.20 -19.10 32.85
CA LEU A 277 3.23 -19.93 31.62
C LEU A 277 4.05 -19.28 30.51
N ILE A 278 4.00 -17.95 30.35
CA ILE A 278 4.82 -17.21 29.36
C ILE A 278 6.31 -17.32 29.71
N VAL A 279 6.67 -17.06 30.98
CA VAL A 279 8.07 -17.17 31.46
C VAL A 279 8.57 -18.62 31.38
N LEU A 280 7.73 -19.60 31.71
CA LEU A 280 8.03 -21.04 31.55
C LEU A 280 8.28 -21.40 30.08
N PHE A 281 7.50 -20.85 29.13
CA PHE A 281 7.70 -21.07 27.70
C PHE A 281 9.03 -20.49 27.21
N ASP A 282 9.41 -19.28 27.65
CA ASP A 282 10.71 -18.69 27.33
C ASP A 282 11.89 -19.51 27.91
N CYS A 283 11.73 -20.05 29.12
CA CYS A 283 12.67 -21.02 29.69
C CYS A 283 12.76 -22.31 28.87
N VAL A 284 11.65 -22.82 28.32
CA VAL A 284 11.65 -23.97 27.39
C VAL A 284 12.40 -23.64 26.10
N VAL A 285 12.27 -22.42 25.56
CA VAL A 285 13.05 -21.98 24.40
C VAL A 285 14.55 -22.01 24.71
N ILE A 286 14.97 -21.40 25.83
CA ILE A 286 16.37 -21.38 26.29
C ILE A 286 16.92 -22.79 26.46
N CYS A 287 16.21 -23.69 27.14
CA CYS A 287 16.60 -25.08 27.33
C CYS A 287 16.73 -25.86 26.00
N SER A 288 15.83 -25.63 25.04
CA SER A 288 15.91 -26.27 23.71
C SER A 288 17.13 -25.79 22.91
N CYS A 289 17.47 -24.50 23.01
CA CYS A 289 18.64 -23.90 22.37
C CYS A 289 19.95 -24.35 23.03
N LEU A 290 20.00 -24.47 24.37
CA LEU A 290 21.16 -25.01 25.10
C LEU A 290 21.43 -26.47 24.73
N LEU A 291 20.38 -27.30 24.63
CA LEU A 291 20.51 -28.70 24.20
C LEU A 291 21.00 -28.78 22.73
N SER A 292 20.50 -27.90 21.87
CA SER A 292 20.96 -27.77 20.47
C SER A 292 22.44 -27.37 20.40
N LEU A 293 22.84 -26.35 21.17
CA LEU A 293 24.19 -25.81 21.24
C LEU A 293 25.20 -26.90 21.66
N ILE A 294 24.91 -27.62 22.74
CA ILE A 294 25.75 -28.73 23.23
C ILE A 294 25.88 -29.84 22.17
N LEU A 295 24.78 -30.21 21.50
CA LEU A 295 24.79 -31.23 20.45
C LEU A 295 25.53 -30.79 19.18
N CYS A 296 25.50 -29.51 18.83
CA CYS A 296 26.22 -28.94 17.69
C CYS A 296 27.71 -28.78 17.99
N THR A 297 28.08 -28.19 19.13
CA THR A 297 29.48 -28.07 19.59
C THR A 297 30.16 -29.42 19.72
N ARG A 298 29.49 -30.43 20.29
CA ARG A 298 29.99 -31.83 20.30
C ARG A 298 30.21 -32.38 18.89
N SER A 299 29.41 -31.97 17.90
CA SER A 299 29.58 -32.41 16.50
C SER A 299 30.81 -31.79 15.85
N VAL A 300 31.03 -30.49 16.03
CA VAL A 300 32.23 -29.78 15.55
C VAL A 300 33.48 -30.34 16.21
N TYR A 301 33.47 -30.51 17.54
CA TYR A 301 34.59 -31.11 18.29
C TYR A 301 34.94 -32.53 17.81
N THR A 302 33.92 -33.36 17.53
CA THR A 302 34.15 -34.72 16.98
C THR A 302 34.77 -34.66 15.58
N GLY A 303 34.43 -33.65 14.77
CA GLY A 303 35.05 -33.41 13.47
C GLY A 303 36.51 -32.97 13.58
N LEU A 304 36.81 -32.01 14.46
CA LEU A 304 38.19 -31.54 14.72
C LEU A 304 39.09 -32.66 15.28
N LEU A 305 38.56 -33.52 16.16
CA LEU A 305 39.30 -34.67 16.67
C LEU A 305 39.63 -35.66 15.52
N LEU A 306 38.65 -35.99 14.67
CA LEU A 306 38.85 -36.90 13.53
C LEU A 306 39.75 -36.29 12.44
N GLN A 307 39.71 -34.98 12.24
CA GLN A 307 40.63 -34.22 11.38
C GLN A 307 42.09 -34.34 11.87
N SER A 308 42.31 -34.27 13.19
CA SER A 308 43.62 -34.45 13.82
C SER A 308 44.13 -35.89 13.69
N GLU A 309 43.28 -36.89 13.97
CA GLU A 309 43.58 -38.30 13.72
C GLU A 309 43.95 -38.54 12.24
N TYR A 310 43.17 -38.01 11.30
CA TYR A 310 43.39 -38.16 9.86
C TYR A 310 44.69 -37.50 9.39
N THR A 311 44.97 -36.28 9.86
CA THR A 311 46.22 -35.57 9.52
C THR A 311 47.44 -36.35 10.02
N THR A 312 47.36 -36.92 11.22
CA THR A 312 48.41 -37.76 11.80
C THR A 312 48.59 -39.06 11.00
N PHE A 313 47.50 -39.75 10.68
CA PHE A 313 47.49 -41.00 9.90
C PHE A 313 48.13 -40.83 8.51
N VAL A 314 47.77 -39.76 7.77
CA VAL A 314 48.31 -39.51 6.42
C VAL A 314 49.79 -39.09 6.47
N SER A 315 50.20 -38.34 7.49
CA SER A 315 51.61 -37.97 7.71
C SER A 315 52.49 -39.22 7.91
N ILE A 316 52.04 -40.15 8.77
CA ILE A 316 52.79 -41.36 9.13
C ILE A 316 52.80 -42.39 7.98
N HIS A 317 51.65 -42.69 7.38
CA HIS A 317 51.54 -43.83 6.44
C HIS A 317 51.64 -43.46 4.95
N HIS A 318 51.59 -42.17 4.60
CA HIS A 318 51.66 -41.71 3.21
C HIS A 318 52.67 -40.58 2.97
N HIS A 319 53.37 -40.13 4.01
CA HIS A 319 54.40 -39.07 3.97
C HIS A 319 53.95 -37.80 3.20
N LYS A 320 52.67 -37.43 3.35
CA LYS A 320 52.06 -36.28 2.68
C LYS A 320 51.45 -35.33 3.69
N ALA A 321 51.66 -34.03 3.48
CA ALA A 321 50.98 -32.99 4.24
C ALA A 321 49.54 -32.81 3.71
N VAL A 322 48.54 -33.09 4.55
CA VAL A 322 47.12 -32.83 4.23
C VAL A 322 46.89 -31.33 4.09
N SER A 323 46.26 -30.90 3.00
CA SER A 323 46.01 -29.49 2.67
C SER A 323 44.95 -28.85 3.58
N TRP A 324 44.89 -27.52 3.57
CA TRP A 324 43.84 -26.79 4.29
C TRP A 324 42.43 -27.05 3.75
N SER A 325 42.29 -27.35 2.45
CA SER A 325 40.97 -27.67 1.85
C SER A 325 40.43 -28.99 2.40
N GLU A 326 41.23 -30.06 2.34
CA GLU A 326 40.86 -31.39 2.84
C GLU A 326 40.59 -31.37 4.36
N ARG A 327 41.34 -30.56 5.11
CA ARG A 327 41.06 -30.35 6.56
C ARG A 327 39.69 -29.73 6.81
N MET A 328 39.27 -28.76 6.00
CA MET A 328 37.99 -28.06 6.21
C MET A 328 36.77 -28.96 5.93
N GLU A 329 36.88 -30.02 5.14
CA GLU A 329 35.77 -30.97 4.89
C GLU A 329 35.25 -31.64 6.18
N PHE A 330 36.11 -31.79 7.20
CA PHE A 330 35.73 -32.33 8.51
C PHE A 330 34.89 -31.35 9.36
N ILE A 331 34.80 -30.08 8.95
CA ILE A 331 34.10 -29.01 9.67
C ILE A 331 32.83 -28.62 8.89
N ASN A 332 31.70 -29.25 9.24
CA ASN A 332 30.42 -28.90 8.63
C ASN A 332 29.94 -27.51 9.12
N GLY A 333 30.04 -26.50 8.26
CA GLY A 333 29.65 -25.11 8.55
C GLY A 333 28.21 -24.92 9.02
N TRP A 334 27.28 -25.83 8.68
CA TRP A 334 25.91 -25.78 9.22
C TRP A 334 25.87 -25.88 10.75
N TYR A 335 26.77 -26.68 11.37
CA TYR A 335 26.83 -26.74 12.84
C TYR A 335 27.38 -25.45 13.47
N ILE A 336 28.24 -24.70 12.76
CA ILE A 336 28.72 -23.39 13.22
C ILE A 336 27.59 -22.36 13.14
N LEU A 337 26.83 -22.35 12.04
CA LEU A 337 25.64 -21.49 11.90
C LEU A 337 24.57 -21.80 12.96
N PHE A 338 24.37 -23.08 13.31
CA PHE A 338 23.46 -23.45 14.40
C PHE A 338 23.98 -23.02 15.78
N ILE A 339 25.29 -23.11 16.07
CA ILE A 339 25.90 -22.60 17.31
C ILE A 339 25.69 -21.09 17.47
N ILE A 340 25.90 -20.32 16.39
CA ILE A 340 25.68 -18.86 16.38
C ILE A 340 24.18 -18.56 16.58
N SER A 341 23.30 -19.27 15.85
CA SER A 341 21.85 -19.15 15.98
C SER A 341 21.36 -19.49 17.39
N ASP A 342 21.86 -20.55 18.03
CA ASP A 342 21.49 -20.94 19.38
C ASP A 342 21.91 -19.87 20.41
N THR A 343 23.15 -19.38 20.30
CA THR A 343 23.67 -18.31 21.17
C THR A 343 22.83 -17.04 21.08
N LEU A 344 22.49 -16.60 19.86
CA LEU A 344 21.63 -15.44 19.62
C LEU A 344 20.18 -15.67 20.11
N SER A 345 19.65 -16.88 19.97
CA SER A 345 18.28 -17.21 20.42
C SER A 345 18.18 -17.25 21.95
N ILE A 346 19.21 -17.75 22.64
CA ILE A 346 19.33 -17.71 24.10
C ILE A 346 19.43 -16.26 24.57
N ALA A 347 20.32 -15.46 23.98
CA ALA A 347 20.49 -14.06 24.32
C ALA A 347 19.20 -13.25 24.11
N GLY A 348 18.50 -13.45 22.99
CA GLY A 348 17.20 -12.82 22.71
C GLY A 348 16.09 -13.25 23.69
N SER A 349 16.05 -14.53 24.08
CA SER A 349 15.09 -15.02 25.07
C SER A 349 15.34 -14.46 26.47
N VAL A 350 16.60 -14.38 26.90
CA VAL A 350 16.98 -13.73 28.17
C VAL A 350 16.63 -12.24 28.12
N LEU A 351 16.94 -11.55 27.02
CA LEU A 351 16.60 -10.14 26.83
C LEU A 351 15.08 -9.91 26.90
N LYS A 352 14.26 -10.77 26.27
CA LYS A 352 12.80 -10.74 26.37
C LYS A 352 12.33 -10.86 27.82
N ILE A 353 12.81 -11.84 28.57
CA ILE A 353 12.48 -12.01 30.00
C ILE A 353 12.87 -10.75 30.79
N CYS A 354 14.06 -10.18 30.55
CA CYS A 354 14.51 -8.95 31.21
C CYS A 354 13.69 -7.70 30.85
N ILE A 355 13.16 -7.60 29.62
CA ILE A 355 12.23 -6.55 29.18
C ILE A 355 10.88 -6.71 29.89
N GLN A 356 10.28 -7.90 29.86
CA GLN A 356 9.02 -8.19 30.55
C GLN A 356 9.13 -8.01 32.08
N SER A 357 10.31 -8.25 32.66
CA SER A 357 10.60 -7.99 34.08
C SER A 357 10.84 -6.50 34.42
N LYS A 358 10.79 -5.58 33.44
CA LYS A 358 10.99 -4.11 33.51
C LYS A 358 12.33 -3.60 34.08
N ILE A 359 13.12 -4.42 34.77
CA ILE A 359 14.45 -4.09 35.35
C ILE A 359 15.42 -3.52 34.30
N LEU A 360 15.35 -4.00 33.05
CA LEU A 360 16.29 -3.61 31.99
C LEU A 360 16.20 -2.12 31.60
N ILE A 361 15.00 -1.52 31.66
CA ILE A 361 14.80 -0.15 31.20
C ILE A 361 15.50 0.85 32.13
N LEU A 362 15.36 0.65 33.45
CA LEU A 362 16.03 1.47 34.47
C LEU A 362 17.56 1.37 34.38
N THR A 363 18.09 0.17 34.13
CA THR A 363 19.54 -0.03 33.94
C THR A 363 20.06 0.60 32.64
N LEU A 364 19.31 0.49 31.54
CA LEU A 364 19.70 1.14 30.28
C LEU A 364 19.67 2.66 30.38
N GLN A 365 18.65 3.25 31.01
CA GLN A 365 18.55 4.71 31.17
C GLN A 365 19.68 5.29 32.02
N ALA A 366 20.12 4.59 33.07
CA ALA A 366 21.26 5.02 33.89
C ALA A 366 22.60 4.94 33.13
N ALA A 367 22.84 3.84 32.40
CA ALA A 367 24.11 3.61 31.70
C ALA A 367 24.28 4.42 30.40
N LEU A 368 23.18 4.75 29.71
CA LEU A 368 23.21 5.33 28.36
C LEU A 368 24.01 6.65 28.22
N PRO A 369 23.92 7.65 29.13
CA PRO A 369 24.69 8.89 29.00
C PRO A 369 26.21 8.67 29.07
N ASN A 370 26.65 7.80 29.98
CA ASN A 370 28.05 7.47 30.17
C ASN A 370 28.58 6.58 29.03
N ALA A 371 27.76 5.64 28.53
CA ALA A 371 28.08 4.84 27.35
C ALA A 371 28.21 5.70 26.08
N ILE A 372 27.36 6.71 25.87
CA ILE A 372 27.45 7.65 24.74
C ILE A 372 28.72 8.51 24.84
N ARG A 373 29.02 9.07 26.01
CA ARG A 373 30.26 9.86 26.24
C ARG A 373 31.52 9.04 25.93
N PHE A 374 31.60 7.82 26.45
CA PHE A 374 32.74 6.93 26.20
C PHE A 374 32.83 6.51 24.72
N SER A 375 31.69 6.23 24.08
CA SER A 375 31.62 5.91 22.65
C SER A 375 32.14 7.05 21.77
N PHE A 376 31.85 8.30 22.11
CA PHE A 376 32.36 9.46 21.37
C PHE A 376 33.89 9.55 21.43
N CYS A 377 34.49 9.36 22.62
CA CYS A 377 35.94 9.29 22.78
C CYS A 377 36.56 8.11 22.02
N ALA A 378 35.94 6.93 22.08
CA ALA A 378 36.39 5.75 21.34
C ALA A 378 36.35 5.96 19.82
N VAL A 379 35.31 6.61 19.29
CA VAL A 379 35.21 6.99 17.87
C VAL A 379 36.30 7.98 17.48
N MET A 380 36.58 9.01 18.29
CA MET A 380 37.66 9.97 18.01
C MET A 380 39.06 9.32 18.00
N ILE A 381 39.33 8.38 18.92
CA ILE A 381 40.56 7.61 18.95
C ILE A 381 40.64 6.68 17.72
N TYR A 382 39.55 5.98 17.38
CA TYR A 382 39.49 5.12 16.19
C TYR A 382 39.74 5.90 14.89
N LEU A 383 39.13 7.08 14.73
CA LEU A 383 39.34 7.97 13.58
C LEU A 383 40.78 8.48 13.50
N SER A 384 41.42 8.77 14.65
CA SER A 384 42.84 9.14 14.71
C SER A 384 43.75 8.00 14.22
N TYR A 385 43.47 6.76 14.61
CA TYR A 385 44.15 5.57 14.08
C TYR A 385 43.81 5.26 12.61
N CYS A 386 42.63 5.65 12.11
CA CYS A 386 42.32 5.57 10.68
C CYS A 386 43.16 6.56 9.87
N PHE A 387 43.41 7.76 10.39
CA PHE A 387 44.25 8.78 9.75
C PHE A 387 45.73 8.39 9.74
N CYS A 388 46.30 7.99 10.89
CA CYS A 388 47.68 7.50 10.96
C CYS A 388 47.89 6.22 10.12
N GLY A 389 46.91 5.31 10.11
CA GLY A 389 46.94 4.09 9.30
C GLY A 389 46.93 4.39 7.79
N TRP A 390 46.21 5.42 7.36
CA TRP A 390 46.23 5.88 5.97
C TRP A 390 47.60 6.39 5.53
N ILE A 391 48.29 7.15 6.39
CA ILE A 391 49.64 7.66 6.11
C ILE A 391 50.66 6.50 6.03
N VAL A 392 50.61 5.56 6.97
CA VAL A 392 51.62 4.50 7.13
C VAL A 392 51.42 3.32 6.17
N LEU A 393 50.16 2.90 5.92
CA LEU A 393 49.84 1.70 5.14
C LEU A 393 49.27 2.02 3.75
N GLY A 394 48.63 3.18 3.58
CA GLY A 394 48.02 3.62 2.32
C GLY A 394 48.95 3.61 1.11
N PRO A 395 50.23 4.04 1.20
CA PRO A 395 51.17 3.99 0.09
C PRO A 395 51.53 2.57 -0.41
N HIS A 396 51.20 1.53 0.36
CA HIS A 396 51.72 0.18 0.16
C HIS A 396 50.65 -0.88 -0.14
N HIS A 397 49.35 -0.53 -0.09
CA HIS A 397 48.25 -1.45 -0.35
C HIS A 397 47.81 -1.42 -1.83
N GLU A 398 47.75 -2.58 -2.50
CA GLU A 398 47.52 -2.67 -3.96
C GLU A 398 46.22 -1.99 -4.43
N ASN A 399 45.13 -2.11 -3.66
CA ASN A 399 43.84 -1.47 -3.97
C ASN A 399 43.90 0.08 -3.97
N VAL A 400 44.95 0.69 -3.39
CA VAL A 400 45.13 2.16 -3.39
C VAL A 400 45.89 2.64 -4.64
N SER A 401 46.60 1.76 -5.36
CA SER A 401 47.36 2.13 -6.57
C SER A 401 46.47 2.75 -7.66
N ASN A 402 45.26 2.23 -7.85
CA ASN A 402 44.25 2.76 -8.78
C ASN A 402 43.74 4.16 -8.40
N ILE A 403 43.89 4.59 -7.14
CA ILE A 403 43.38 5.88 -6.63
C ILE A 403 44.31 7.04 -6.98
N LYS A 404 45.56 6.80 -7.42
CA LYS A 404 46.45 7.87 -7.92
C LYS A 404 45.94 8.62 -9.15
N LYS A 405 44.91 8.10 -9.86
CA LYS A 405 44.19 8.82 -10.93
C LYS A 405 42.98 9.63 -10.45
N PHE A 406 42.67 9.63 -9.16
CA PHE A 406 41.47 10.25 -8.57
C PHE A 406 41.79 11.41 -7.61
N PHE A 407 42.94 12.06 -7.80
CA PHE A 407 43.53 12.99 -6.82
C PHE A 407 43.15 14.48 -7.08
N VAL A 408 41.87 14.73 -7.34
CA VAL A 408 41.27 16.07 -7.38
C VAL A 408 39.95 16.04 -6.61
N VAL A 409 39.65 17.08 -5.83
CA VAL A 409 38.52 17.23 -4.89
C VAL A 409 38.69 16.55 -3.52
N PHE A 410 39.01 17.37 -2.52
CA PHE A 410 38.83 17.14 -1.07
C PHE A 410 37.32 17.29 -0.68
N PRO A 411 36.85 16.85 0.51
CA PRO A 411 37.31 15.74 1.34
C PRO A 411 36.13 14.99 1.99
N CYS A 412 35.54 13.96 1.36
CA CYS A 412 34.45 13.21 2.01
C CYS A 412 34.33 11.73 1.59
N ARG A 413 35.26 10.88 2.06
CA ARG A 413 35.06 9.42 2.27
C ARG A 413 36.24 8.76 3.00
N LEU A 414 36.06 8.46 4.28
CA LEU A 414 36.99 7.68 5.12
C LEU A 414 36.98 6.16 4.84
N THR A 415 36.25 5.71 3.82
CA THR A 415 35.88 4.30 3.65
C THR A 415 37.04 3.32 3.42
N PRO A 416 38.08 3.60 2.58
CA PRO A 416 39.11 2.57 2.33
C PRO A 416 40.01 2.25 3.55
N PRO A 417 40.56 3.23 4.31
CA PRO A 417 41.36 2.93 5.50
C PRO A 417 40.55 2.29 6.62
N ALA A 418 39.30 2.75 6.83
CA ALA A 418 38.42 2.17 7.84
C ALA A 418 38.03 0.72 7.51
N TYR A 419 37.78 0.40 6.23
CA TYR A 419 37.52 -0.97 5.78
C TYR A 419 38.75 -1.88 5.99
N CYS A 420 39.95 -1.37 5.71
CA CYS A 420 41.20 -2.10 5.94
C CYS A 420 41.44 -2.39 7.43
N LEU A 421 41.31 -1.39 8.31
CA LEU A 421 41.45 -1.56 9.76
C LEU A 421 40.37 -2.48 10.36
N PHE A 422 39.13 -2.42 9.85
CA PHE A 422 38.04 -3.31 10.28
C PHE A 422 38.27 -4.76 9.83
N SER A 423 38.75 -4.98 8.60
CA SER A 423 39.20 -6.30 8.10
C SER A 423 40.38 -6.85 8.91
N LEU A 424 41.32 -5.98 9.31
CA LEU A 424 42.44 -6.32 10.21
C LEU A 424 41.98 -6.71 11.62
N ILE A 425 40.93 -6.07 12.17
CA ILE A 425 40.31 -6.47 13.45
C ILE A 425 39.63 -7.84 13.34
N ASN A 426 38.90 -8.08 12.25
CA ASN A 426 38.19 -9.35 12.02
C ASN A 426 39.13 -10.52 11.65
N GLY A 427 40.38 -10.22 11.27
CA GLY A 427 41.44 -11.20 11.03
C GLY A 427 41.64 -11.60 9.56
N ASP A 428 40.74 -11.18 8.65
CA ASP A 428 40.60 -11.75 7.31
C ASP A 428 41.85 -11.57 6.41
N GLU A 429 42.51 -10.41 6.46
CA GLU A 429 43.66 -10.08 5.58
C GLU A 429 44.99 -9.79 6.32
N VAL A 430 45.08 -10.09 7.62
CA VAL A 430 46.24 -9.75 8.45
C VAL A 430 47.53 -10.39 7.92
N TYR A 431 47.49 -11.69 7.63
CA TYR A 431 48.66 -12.45 7.19
C TYR A 431 49.10 -12.11 5.75
N SER A 432 48.15 -11.88 4.83
CA SER A 432 48.47 -11.48 3.45
C SER A 432 49.12 -10.10 3.40
N THR A 433 48.63 -9.15 4.20
CA THR A 433 49.18 -7.80 4.34
C THR A 433 50.62 -7.82 4.85
N PHE A 434 50.89 -8.51 5.98
CA PHE A 434 52.25 -8.64 6.50
C PHE A 434 53.20 -9.40 5.56
N LYS A 435 52.71 -10.39 4.81
CA LYS A 435 53.51 -11.13 3.83
C LYS A 435 53.98 -10.23 2.69
N LYS A 436 53.12 -9.34 2.17
CA LYS A 436 53.48 -8.39 1.09
C LYS A 436 54.37 -7.23 1.55
N LEU A 437 54.21 -6.75 2.79
CA LEU A 437 55.02 -5.65 3.34
C LEU A 437 56.48 -6.04 3.62
N ARG A 438 56.74 -7.32 3.90
CA ARG A 438 58.08 -7.83 4.24
C ARG A 438 59.09 -7.64 3.10
N ASP A 439 58.65 -7.72 1.86
CA ASP A 439 59.53 -7.88 0.69
C ASP A 439 60.08 -6.53 0.16
N LYS A 440 59.99 -5.43 0.93
CA LYS A 440 60.46 -4.09 0.52
C LYS A 440 61.30 -3.30 1.54
N THR A 441 60.98 -3.32 2.84
CA THR A 441 61.83 -2.67 3.88
C THR A 441 61.53 -3.19 5.30
N TYR A 442 62.57 -3.62 6.03
CA TYR A 442 62.44 -4.12 7.40
C TYR A 442 61.87 -3.09 8.39
N LEU A 443 62.30 -1.83 8.32
CA LEU A 443 61.83 -0.77 9.21
C LEU A 443 60.33 -0.51 9.08
N VAL A 444 59.81 -0.48 7.84
CA VAL A 444 58.36 -0.31 7.58
C VAL A 444 57.58 -1.52 8.12
N TRP A 445 58.07 -2.74 7.87
CA TRP A 445 57.45 -3.97 8.40
C TRP A 445 57.40 -3.98 9.94
N LEU A 446 58.49 -3.59 10.61
CA LEU A 446 58.57 -3.52 12.07
C LEU A 446 57.62 -2.45 12.64
N PHE A 447 57.63 -1.25 12.07
CA PHE A 447 56.78 -0.14 12.51
C PHE A 447 55.29 -0.46 12.30
N SER A 448 54.90 -0.98 11.13
CA SER A 448 53.53 -1.44 10.87
C SER A 448 53.07 -2.50 11.86
N ARG A 449 53.96 -3.41 12.29
CA ARG A 449 53.64 -4.48 13.24
C ARG A 449 53.43 -3.93 14.66
N MET A 450 54.30 -3.04 15.12
CA MET A 450 54.10 -2.34 16.41
C MET A 450 52.82 -1.50 16.42
N TYR A 451 52.56 -0.79 15.32
CA TYR A 451 51.35 0.02 15.14
C TYR A 451 50.06 -0.83 15.25
N ILE A 452 49.97 -1.93 14.50
CA ILE A 452 48.80 -2.83 14.51
C ILE A 452 48.61 -3.49 15.89
N TYR A 453 49.68 -3.92 16.57
CA TYR A 453 49.54 -4.48 17.92
C TYR A 453 49.14 -3.42 18.96
N SER A 454 49.67 -2.20 18.90
CA SER A 454 49.26 -1.12 19.81
C SER A 454 47.78 -0.73 19.61
N PHE A 455 47.32 -0.69 18.35
CA PHE A 455 45.93 -0.43 18.01
C PHE A 455 45.00 -1.51 18.54
N ILE A 456 45.29 -2.79 18.29
CA ILE A 456 44.49 -3.92 18.78
C ILE A 456 44.46 -3.93 20.32
N ALA A 457 45.61 -3.77 20.98
CA ALA A 457 45.68 -3.76 22.44
C ALA A 457 44.86 -2.62 23.06
N LEU A 458 44.99 -1.40 22.54
CA LEU A 458 44.21 -0.24 23.01
C LEU A 458 42.71 -0.37 22.71
N PHE A 459 42.33 -0.90 21.54
CA PHE A 459 40.94 -1.07 21.16
C PHE A 459 40.24 -2.16 21.99
N THR A 460 40.90 -3.30 22.21
CA THR A 460 40.43 -4.35 23.13
C THR A 460 40.36 -3.85 24.57
N TYR A 461 41.35 -3.06 25.03
CA TYR A 461 41.31 -2.41 26.33
C TYR A 461 40.11 -1.45 26.46
N MET A 462 39.89 -0.55 25.49
CA MET A 462 38.74 0.38 25.54
C MET A 462 37.39 -0.33 25.56
N ILE A 463 37.23 -1.42 24.80
CA ILE A 463 35.99 -2.23 24.83
C ILE A 463 35.80 -2.89 26.20
N LEU A 464 36.86 -3.49 26.77
CA LEU A 464 36.80 -4.07 28.12
C LEU A 464 36.50 -3.02 29.19
N SER A 465 37.17 -1.86 29.13
CA SER A 465 36.93 -0.73 30.03
C SER A 465 35.51 -0.17 29.92
N LEU A 466 34.91 -0.13 28.73
CA LEU A 466 33.51 0.26 28.56
C LEU A 466 32.56 -0.71 29.28
N PHE A 467 32.73 -2.01 29.07
CA PHE A 467 31.90 -3.02 29.75
C PHE A 467 32.11 -3.01 31.27
N ILE A 468 33.36 -2.93 31.73
CA ILE A 468 33.67 -2.84 33.17
C ILE A 468 33.06 -1.58 33.77
N ALA A 469 33.21 -0.41 33.13
CA ALA A 469 32.62 0.83 33.60
C ALA A 469 31.09 0.74 33.70
N ILE A 470 30.40 0.27 32.64
CA ILE A 470 28.93 0.09 32.67
C ILE A 470 28.50 -0.86 33.80
N ILE A 471 29.23 -1.96 34.02
CA ILE A 471 28.92 -2.93 35.08
C ILE A 471 29.17 -2.34 36.47
N THR A 472 30.28 -1.62 36.69
CA THR A 472 30.61 -1.00 37.98
C THR A 472 29.67 0.16 38.32
N ASP A 473 29.35 1.02 37.36
CA ASP A 473 28.44 2.17 37.52
C ASP A 473 27.00 1.69 37.80
N THR A 474 26.57 0.63 37.10
CA THR A 474 25.32 -0.10 37.40
C THR A 474 25.33 -0.71 38.81
N TYR A 475 26.41 -1.38 39.20
CA TYR A 475 26.54 -2.04 40.49
C TYR A 475 26.49 -1.04 41.65
N GLU A 476 27.27 0.05 41.59
CA GLU A 476 27.25 1.10 42.61
C GLU A 476 25.92 1.84 42.67
N THR A 477 25.26 2.11 41.53
CA THR A 477 23.92 2.72 41.51
C THR A 477 22.89 1.84 42.23
N ILE A 478 22.83 0.53 41.91
CA ILE A 478 21.91 -0.42 42.57
C ILE A 478 22.24 -0.54 44.06
N LYS A 479 23.52 -0.63 44.41
CA LYS A 479 24.04 -0.71 45.78
C LYS A 479 23.74 0.55 46.61
N HIS A 480 23.69 1.74 45.99
CA HIS A 480 23.23 2.96 46.63
C HIS A 480 21.73 2.91 46.92
N TYR A 481 20.91 2.61 45.90
CA TYR A 481 19.44 2.50 46.03
C TYR A 481 18.99 1.44 47.06
N GLN A 482 19.77 0.38 47.26
CA GLN A 482 19.46 -0.66 48.26
C GLN A 482 19.93 -0.32 49.69
N LYS A 483 20.89 0.59 49.88
CA LYS A 483 21.43 0.94 51.21
C LYS A 483 20.89 2.24 51.79
N ARG A 484 20.35 3.14 50.97
CA ARG A 484 19.67 4.36 51.41
C ARG A 484 18.45 4.57 50.51
N GLY A 485 17.31 4.89 51.13
CA GLY A 485 16.14 5.38 50.40
C GLY A 485 16.47 6.65 49.61
N ALA A 486 15.63 6.99 48.62
CA ALA A 486 15.92 8.03 47.64
C ALA A 486 16.38 9.35 48.31
N PRO A 487 17.52 9.94 47.87
CA PRO A 487 18.06 11.14 48.49
C PRO A 487 17.19 12.36 48.22
N LEU A 488 17.05 13.23 49.22
CA LEU A 488 16.48 14.57 49.06
C LEU A 488 17.39 15.43 48.18
N THR A 489 16.77 16.35 47.45
CA THR A 489 17.45 17.38 46.66
C THR A 489 17.85 18.58 47.51
N GLU A 490 18.82 19.38 47.05
CA GLU A 490 19.24 20.61 47.75
C GLU A 490 18.09 21.63 47.88
N LEU A 491 17.13 21.62 46.95
CA LEU A 491 15.89 22.40 47.06
C LEU A 491 15.06 22.00 48.30
N GLN A 492 15.03 20.72 48.66
CA GLN A 492 14.34 20.23 49.86
C GLN A 492 15.13 20.49 51.15
N ALA A 493 16.46 20.65 51.06
CA ALA A 493 17.27 21.17 52.15
C ALA A 493 17.00 22.68 52.37
N PHE A 494 16.94 23.47 51.29
CA PHE A 494 16.59 24.89 51.33
C PHE A 494 15.18 25.14 51.91
N ILE A 495 14.19 24.34 51.51
CA ILE A 495 12.83 24.38 52.08
C ILE A 495 12.82 24.08 53.59
N SER A 496 13.80 23.32 54.11
CA SER A 496 13.88 22.99 55.54
C SER A 496 14.38 24.12 56.45
N GLU A 497 14.85 25.26 55.89
CA GLU A 497 15.23 26.44 56.67
C GLU A 497 14.03 27.31 57.09
N CYS A 498 12.84 27.08 56.51
CA CYS A 498 11.63 27.84 56.83
C CYS A 498 11.05 27.40 58.20
N ARG A 499 11.00 28.32 59.17
CA ARG A 499 10.73 28.00 60.60
C ARG A 499 9.26 27.93 61.02
N ASP A 500 8.31 28.10 60.11
CA ASP A 500 6.88 28.10 60.43
C ASP A 500 6.27 26.69 60.42
N GLN A 501 5.53 26.35 61.47
CA GLN A 501 4.89 25.04 61.61
C GLN A 501 3.59 24.92 60.78
N PRO A 502 3.23 23.71 60.30
CA PRO A 502 2.13 23.49 59.34
C PRO A 502 0.71 23.57 59.97
N ASN A 503 0.46 24.60 60.78
CA ASN A 503 -0.84 24.90 61.42
C ASN A 503 -1.30 26.35 61.20
N SER A 504 -0.60 27.16 60.40
CA SER A 504 -1.06 28.49 59.99
C SER A 504 -2.22 28.37 58.99
N GLY A 505 -3.45 28.30 59.50
CA GLY A 505 -4.67 27.97 58.76
C GLY A 505 -5.04 28.92 57.61
N LYS A 506 -4.36 28.79 56.48
CA LYS A 506 -4.72 29.29 55.15
C LYS A 506 -4.72 28.10 54.18
N VAL A 507 -5.77 27.25 54.16
CA VAL A 507 -7.17 27.55 53.80
C VAL A 507 -7.23 28.20 52.41
N ARG A 508 -7.84 27.58 51.40
CA ARG A 508 -8.31 26.17 51.24
C ARG A 508 -8.70 25.98 49.76
N SER A 509 -9.28 24.81 49.46
CA SER A 509 -10.43 24.64 48.57
C SER A 509 -10.37 25.25 47.15
N ASP A 510 -10.49 24.34 46.18
CA ASP A 510 -11.63 24.34 45.24
C ASP A 510 -11.80 25.55 44.28
N SER A 511 -12.09 25.38 42.97
CA SER A 511 -13.41 24.87 42.59
C SER A 511 -13.69 24.61 41.06
N HIS A 512 -13.01 23.73 40.28
CA HIS A 512 -13.59 23.01 39.06
C HIS A 512 -13.83 23.69 37.65
N VAL A 513 -14.59 22.98 36.79
CA VAL A 513 -15.72 23.30 35.84
C VAL A 513 -15.87 24.61 35.00
N SER A 514 -15.41 24.55 33.73
CA SER A 514 -16.20 24.70 32.46
C SER A 514 -16.21 26.04 31.68
N SER A 515 -16.45 26.06 30.35
CA SER A 515 -16.18 25.07 29.27
C SER A 515 -16.19 25.72 27.85
N SER A 516 -15.50 25.13 26.85
CA SER A 516 -15.60 25.40 25.39
C SER A 516 -15.21 26.83 24.90
N VAL A 517 -14.90 27.16 23.62
CA VAL A 517 -15.62 26.93 22.35
C VAL A 517 -14.72 27.00 21.07
N SER A 518 -14.55 25.86 20.36
CA SER A 518 -14.58 25.68 18.87
C SER A 518 -13.62 26.35 17.83
N LEU A 519 -13.40 25.61 16.72
CA LEU A 519 -12.86 25.96 15.35
C LEU A 519 -11.37 25.67 15.08
N LYS A 520 -10.90 25.09 13.95
CA LYS A 520 -11.40 24.18 12.87
C LYS A 520 -10.16 23.79 11.99
N SER A 521 -10.09 22.86 11.02
CA SER A 521 -10.92 21.77 10.44
C SER A 521 -9.93 20.70 9.85
N ASP A 522 -10.01 19.90 8.75
CA ASP A 522 -10.97 19.26 7.78
C ASP A 522 -10.33 17.89 7.37
N ARG A 523 -10.98 16.75 6.99
CA ARG A 523 -11.99 16.30 5.97
C ARG A 523 -11.45 15.89 4.55
N SER A 524 -11.07 14.61 4.44
CA SER A 524 -11.52 13.52 3.50
C SER A 524 -11.49 13.54 1.93
N LYS A 525 -10.77 12.52 1.39
CA LYS A 525 -11.13 11.35 0.49
C LYS A 525 -11.83 11.42 -0.92
N HIS A 526 -11.06 10.97 -1.95
CA HIS A 526 -11.25 9.88 -2.98
C HIS A 526 -12.41 9.73 -4.05
N GLY A 527 -12.15 8.97 -5.16
CA GLY A 527 -13.14 8.38 -6.13
C GLY A 527 -12.96 8.52 -7.70
N VAL A 528 -13.35 7.53 -8.59
CA VAL A 528 -13.65 7.56 -10.10
C VAL A 528 -14.36 6.25 -10.68
N PRO A 529 -15.44 6.25 -11.55
CA PRO A 529 -15.70 5.13 -12.53
C PRO A 529 -16.28 5.36 -14.03
N PRO A 530 -17.53 5.02 -14.53
CA PRO A 530 -17.81 4.40 -15.90
C PRO A 530 -18.99 5.05 -16.77
N ASN A 531 -19.73 4.55 -17.82
CA ASN A 531 -19.94 3.29 -18.64
C ASN A 531 -20.76 3.48 -20.01
N LEU A 532 -21.07 2.41 -20.81
CA LEU A 532 -22.19 2.12 -21.82
C LEU A 532 -21.97 1.96 -23.39
N SER A 533 -23.04 1.68 -24.18
CA SER A 533 -23.25 0.61 -25.23
C SER A 533 -23.21 0.92 -26.78
N GLU A 534 -23.58 -0.07 -27.63
CA GLU A 534 -23.31 -0.27 -29.11
C GLU A 534 -24.29 0.35 -30.15
N ARG A 535 -23.88 0.43 -31.45
CA ARG A 535 -24.76 0.56 -32.65
C ARG A 535 -24.09 0.20 -34.02
N LYS A 536 -24.82 0.37 -35.14
CA LYS A 536 -24.45 0.08 -36.55
C LYS A 536 -23.11 0.73 -37.00
N PRO A 537 -22.45 0.25 -38.08
CA PRO A 537 -21.25 0.86 -38.64
C PRO A 537 -21.54 2.22 -39.31
N SER A 538 -21.60 3.27 -38.50
CA SER A 538 -21.40 4.65 -38.93
C SER A 538 -19.92 4.90 -39.28
N SER A 539 -19.67 5.96 -40.05
CA SER A 539 -18.34 6.41 -40.45
C SER A 539 -17.66 7.18 -39.31
N ASP A 540 -17.27 6.45 -38.26
CA ASP A 540 -16.70 6.96 -37.01
C ASP A 540 -15.18 6.72 -36.96
N LYS A 541 -14.41 7.66 -36.36
CA LYS A 541 -12.94 7.52 -36.21
C LYS A 541 -12.47 7.94 -34.81
N SER A 542 -11.76 7.06 -34.11
CA SER A 542 -11.61 7.10 -32.66
C SER A 542 -10.17 6.81 -32.21
N LEU A 543 -9.27 7.74 -32.55
CA LEU A 543 -7.82 7.68 -32.29
C LEU A 543 -7.45 7.94 -30.81
N ASN A 544 -8.24 7.44 -29.86
CA ASN A 544 -8.04 7.72 -28.44
C ASN A 544 -6.88 6.94 -27.79
N ARG A 545 -6.09 7.65 -26.98
CA ARG A 545 -4.88 7.15 -26.31
C ARG A 545 -3.76 6.74 -27.27
N CYS A 546 -3.67 7.37 -28.46
CA CYS A 546 -2.61 7.19 -29.47
C CYS A 546 -1.24 7.79 -29.06
N SER A 547 -1.24 8.74 -28.11
CA SER A 547 -0.14 9.68 -27.89
C SER A 547 0.20 10.55 -29.12
N ILE A 548 -0.83 10.96 -29.87
CA ILE A 548 -0.70 11.99 -30.92
C ILE A 548 -0.12 13.26 -30.27
N THR A 549 1.04 13.65 -30.76
CA THR A 549 1.67 14.95 -30.46
C THR A 549 1.13 16.03 -31.41
N GLU A 550 1.32 17.29 -31.03
CA GLU A 550 1.07 18.47 -31.85
C GLU A 550 1.41 18.33 -33.34
N LYS A 551 2.67 17.98 -33.67
CA LYS A 551 3.13 17.80 -35.06
C LYS A 551 2.41 16.66 -35.81
N GLN A 552 1.85 15.70 -35.09
CA GLN A 552 1.04 14.62 -35.65
C GLN A 552 -0.45 14.99 -35.73
N CYS A 553 -0.92 15.91 -34.89
CA CYS A 553 -2.25 16.48 -34.97
C CYS A 553 -2.42 17.31 -36.26
N VAL A 554 -1.42 18.14 -36.63
CA VAL A 554 -1.37 18.84 -37.93
C VAL A 554 -1.54 17.87 -39.12
N ILE A 555 -0.84 16.74 -39.07
CA ILE A 555 -0.91 15.71 -40.12
C ILE A 555 -2.30 15.06 -40.15
N LEU A 556 -2.87 14.74 -38.99
CA LEU A 556 -4.21 14.17 -38.87
C LEU A 556 -5.29 15.12 -39.40
N THR A 557 -5.27 16.39 -39.02
CA THR A 557 -6.27 17.38 -39.46
C THR A 557 -6.15 17.68 -40.94
N SER A 558 -4.94 17.69 -41.52
CA SER A 558 -4.79 17.77 -42.98
C SER A 558 -5.42 16.59 -43.72
N ALA A 559 -5.32 15.37 -43.17
CA ALA A 559 -5.94 14.17 -43.75
C ALA A 559 -7.48 14.15 -43.57
N LEU A 560 -7.98 14.75 -42.48
CA LEU A 560 -9.42 14.93 -42.26
C LEU A 560 -10.01 16.02 -43.19
N LYS A 561 -9.26 17.10 -43.47
CA LYS A 561 -9.66 18.13 -44.45
C LYS A 561 -9.82 17.56 -45.87
N SER A 562 -9.04 16.54 -46.25
CA SER A 562 -9.14 15.90 -47.58
C SER A 562 -10.31 14.92 -47.76
N ASN A 563 -11.06 14.57 -46.70
CA ASN A 563 -12.23 13.68 -46.81
C ASN A 563 -13.30 14.01 -45.74
N PRO A 564 -13.96 15.18 -45.84
CA PRO A 564 -14.71 15.77 -44.71
C PRO A 564 -16.17 15.29 -44.57
N SER A 565 -16.78 14.76 -45.64
CA SER A 565 -18.25 14.63 -45.78
C SER A 565 -18.91 13.53 -44.93
N HIS A 566 -18.14 12.65 -44.28
CA HIS A 566 -18.67 11.44 -43.66
C HIS A 566 -18.49 11.32 -42.14
N LEU A 567 -17.62 12.12 -41.50
CA LEU A 567 -17.29 11.89 -40.09
C LEU A 567 -18.37 12.44 -39.14
N ARG A 568 -18.98 11.56 -38.33
CA ARG A 568 -19.97 11.95 -37.30
C ARG A 568 -19.42 11.89 -35.87
N GLU A 569 -18.64 10.87 -35.51
CA GLU A 569 -17.87 10.82 -34.26
C GLU A 569 -16.37 11.03 -34.49
N LEU A 570 -15.78 11.96 -33.72
CA LEU A 570 -14.34 12.17 -33.61
C LEU A 570 -13.91 12.07 -32.15
N ASN A 571 -13.05 11.10 -31.85
CA ASN A 571 -12.64 10.78 -30.50
C ASN A 571 -11.10 10.76 -30.40
N LEU A 572 -10.52 11.88 -29.95
CA LEU A 572 -9.08 12.10 -29.82
C LEU A 572 -8.62 12.10 -28.36
N SER A 573 -9.46 11.67 -27.43
CA SER A 573 -9.17 11.63 -26.00
C SER A 573 -7.81 10.97 -25.66
N TRP A 574 -7.13 11.47 -24.62
CA TRP A 574 -5.83 11.04 -24.08
C TRP A 574 -4.66 11.18 -25.08
N ASN A 575 -4.68 12.24 -25.90
CA ASN A 575 -3.58 12.61 -26.78
C ASN A 575 -3.04 14.00 -26.41
N LYS A 576 -1.72 14.19 -26.34
CA LYS A 576 -1.13 15.50 -26.02
C LYS A 576 -1.12 16.39 -27.26
N LEU A 577 -2.31 16.93 -27.59
CA LEU A 577 -2.53 17.71 -28.81
C LEU A 577 -1.69 18.98 -28.86
N GLY A 578 -1.50 19.67 -27.73
CA GLY A 578 -0.76 20.95 -27.70
C GLY A 578 -1.50 22.07 -28.45
N ASP A 579 -0.94 23.28 -28.38
CA ASP A 579 -1.68 24.50 -28.75
C ASP A 579 -1.95 24.56 -30.26
N SER A 580 -0.95 24.30 -31.11
CA SER A 580 -1.20 24.27 -32.56
C SER A 580 -1.95 23.01 -33.01
N GLY A 581 -1.99 21.94 -32.20
CA GLY A 581 -2.83 20.76 -32.47
C GLY A 581 -4.31 21.07 -32.24
N VAL A 582 -4.67 21.71 -31.12
CA VAL A 582 -6.04 22.17 -30.87
C VAL A 582 -6.44 23.28 -31.85
N LYS A 583 -5.51 24.16 -32.25
CA LYS A 583 -5.75 25.13 -33.34
C LYS A 583 -6.07 24.42 -34.66
N ASN A 584 -5.28 23.44 -35.06
CA ASN A 584 -5.53 22.70 -36.31
C ASN A 584 -6.84 21.89 -36.28
N LEU A 585 -7.29 21.43 -35.10
CA LEU A 585 -8.61 20.81 -34.90
C LEU A 585 -9.73 21.87 -35.01
N SER A 586 -9.50 23.07 -34.48
CA SER A 586 -10.40 24.22 -34.61
C SER A 586 -10.56 24.63 -36.08
N ASP A 587 -9.45 24.73 -36.82
CA ASP A 587 -9.44 25.00 -38.27
C ASP A 587 -10.13 23.90 -39.12
N LEU A 588 -10.43 22.73 -38.54
CA LEU A 588 -11.23 21.66 -39.15
C LEU A 588 -12.72 21.78 -38.77
N LEU A 589 -13.02 22.13 -37.51
CA LEU A 589 -14.39 22.36 -37.02
C LEU A 589 -15.04 23.60 -37.63
N MET A 590 -14.25 24.61 -38.03
CA MET A 590 -14.73 25.78 -38.78
C MET A 590 -15.14 25.47 -40.24
N ASN A 591 -14.89 24.26 -40.77
CA ASN A 591 -15.27 23.90 -42.14
C ASN A 591 -16.79 23.55 -42.19
N PRO A 592 -17.63 24.27 -42.95
CA PRO A 592 -19.07 24.01 -43.02
C PRO A 592 -19.45 22.61 -43.56
N GLN A 593 -18.53 21.92 -44.24
CA GLN A 593 -18.74 20.55 -44.72
C GLN A 593 -18.60 19.50 -43.59
N PHE A 594 -17.99 19.86 -42.46
CA PHE A 594 -17.61 18.92 -41.39
C PHE A 594 -18.73 18.77 -40.35
N LYS A 595 -19.72 17.93 -40.66
CA LYS A 595 -20.96 17.77 -39.87
C LYS A 595 -20.79 16.83 -38.68
N LEU A 596 -19.90 17.21 -37.76
CA LEU A 596 -19.56 16.43 -36.58
C LEU A 596 -20.69 16.46 -35.53
N GLU A 597 -21.18 15.29 -35.14
CA GLU A 597 -22.25 15.11 -34.14
C GLU A 597 -21.68 14.86 -32.74
N LYS A 598 -20.47 14.29 -32.62
CA LYS A 598 -19.82 14.01 -31.34
C LYS A 598 -18.33 14.34 -31.35
N LEU A 599 -17.85 14.98 -30.28
CA LEU A 599 -16.44 15.32 -30.08
C LEU A 599 -15.96 14.90 -28.69
N HIS A 600 -15.01 13.98 -28.63
CA HIS A 600 -14.39 13.51 -27.39
C HIS A 600 -12.90 13.88 -27.36
N LEU A 601 -12.50 14.67 -26.35
CA LEU A 601 -11.16 15.19 -26.10
C LEU A 601 -10.73 15.00 -24.63
N ASP A 602 -11.29 14.01 -23.93
CA ASP A 602 -10.97 13.80 -22.51
C ASP A 602 -9.49 13.44 -22.29
N ARG A 603 -8.79 14.03 -21.31
CA ARG A 603 -7.33 13.93 -21.10
C ARG A 603 -6.43 14.34 -22.28
N CYS A 604 -6.87 15.24 -23.15
CA CYS A 604 -5.99 15.83 -24.16
C CYS A 604 -4.85 16.73 -23.61
N SER A 605 -4.79 16.91 -22.29
CA SER A 605 -3.87 17.85 -21.60
C SER A 605 -4.14 19.30 -21.99
N SER A 606 -5.38 19.62 -22.36
CA SER A 606 -5.73 20.96 -22.83
C SER A 606 -5.83 21.98 -21.71
N THR A 607 -5.36 23.19 -22.00
CA THR A 607 -5.27 24.36 -21.13
C THR A 607 -6.51 25.26 -21.27
N GLU A 608 -6.59 26.29 -20.42
CA GLU A 608 -7.60 27.35 -20.57
C GLU A 608 -7.54 27.99 -21.98
N GLU A 609 -6.33 28.31 -22.46
CA GLU A 609 -6.07 28.91 -23.78
C GLU A 609 -6.52 28.02 -24.95
N GLN A 610 -6.19 26.72 -24.90
CA GLN A 610 -6.67 25.75 -25.89
C GLN A 610 -8.20 25.66 -25.90
N CYS A 611 -8.84 25.85 -24.74
CA CYS A 611 -10.30 25.90 -24.65
C CYS A 611 -10.88 27.13 -25.37
N VAL A 612 -10.23 28.29 -25.30
CA VAL A 612 -10.62 29.49 -26.09
C VAL A 612 -10.56 29.20 -27.59
N ILE A 613 -9.45 28.61 -28.06
CA ILE A 613 -9.26 28.26 -29.47
C ILE A 613 -10.36 27.29 -29.94
N LEU A 614 -10.63 26.23 -29.17
CA LEU A 614 -11.68 25.26 -29.48
C LEU A 614 -13.08 25.88 -29.50
N THR A 615 -13.42 26.69 -28.50
CA THR A 615 -14.76 27.27 -28.35
C THR A 615 -15.05 28.35 -29.39
N SER A 616 -14.04 29.09 -29.85
CA SER A 616 -14.17 30.00 -31.00
C SER A 616 -14.60 29.26 -32.28
N ALA A 617 -14.07 28.05 -32.50
CA ALA A 617 -14.46 27.21 -33.63
C ALA A 617 -15.88 26.64 -33.46
N LEU A 618 -16.21 26.14 -32.27
CA LEU A 618 -17.55 25.62 -31.98
C LEU A 618 -18.63 26.70 -32.13
N LYS A 619 -18.32 27.97 -31.81
CA LYS A 619 -19.20 29.11 -32.04
C LYS A 619 -19.45 29.42 -33.52
N SER A 620 -18.55 29.02 -34.43
CA SER A 620 -18.75 29.19 -35.88
C SER A 620 -19.73 28.18 -36.49
N ASN A 621 -19.95 27.03 -35.84
CA ASN A 621 -20.91 26.01 -36.28
C ASN A 621 -21.55 25.23 -35.10
N PRO A 622 -22.35 25.89 -34.23
CA PRO A 622 -22.88 25.27 -33.01
C PRO A 622 -24.03 24.28 -33.28
N SER A 623 -24.53 24.20 -34.52
CA SER A 623 -25.82 23.56 -34.84
C SER A 623 -25.80 22.04 -35.00
N HIS A 624 -24.63 21.43 -35.11
CA HIS A 624 -24.47 20.00 -35.40
C HIS A 624 -24.06 19.15 -34.18
N LEU A 625 -23.30 19.72 -33.25
CA LEU A 625 -22.73 18.96 -32.13
C LEU A 625 -23.79 18.59 -31.09
N ARG A 626 -23.91 17.29 -30.80
CA ARG A 626 -24.84 16.71 -29.82
C ARG A 626 -24.14 16.19 -28.57
N GLU A 627 -22.87 15.83 -28.67
CA GLU A 627 -22.08 15.29 -27.57
C GLU A 627 -20.70 15.93 -27.52
N LEU A 628 -20.35 16.47 -26.35
CA LEU A 628 -19.05 17.09 -26.09
C LEU A 628 -18.48 16.56 -24.78
N ASN A 629 -17.33 15.89 -24.86
CA ASN A 629 -16.59 15.42 -23.70
C ASN A 629 -15.19 16.05 -23.67
N LEU A 630 -14.97 16.97 -22.74
CA LEU A 630 -13.69 17.62 -22.48
C LEU A 630 -13.06 17.17 -21.16
N SER A 631 -13.54 16.08 -20.56
CA SER A 631 -13.21 15.68 -19.19
C SER A 631 -11.71 15.54 -18.93
N VAL A 632 -11.28 15.86 -17.72
CA VAL A 632 -9.92 15.63 -17.20
C VAL A 632 -8.86 16.38 -18.02
N ASN A 633 -9.21 17.60 -18.44
CA ASN A 633 -8.32 18.63 -18.98
C ASN A 633 -8.18 19.78 -17.97
N ASN A 634 -7.15 20.62 -18.10
CA ASN A 634 -6.95 21.76 -17.21
C ASN A 634 -7.68 23.00 -17.76
N LEU A 635 -9.01 22.93 -17.81
CA LEU A 635 -9.87 23.99 -18.37
C LEU A 635 -10.07 25.16 -17.40
N GLY A 636 -10.10 24.87 -16.09
CA GLY A 636 -10.36 25.87 -15.05
C GLY A 636 -11.70 26.57 -15.22
N ASN A 637 -11.88 27.68 -14.49
CA ASN A 637 -13.08 28.51 -14.62
C ASN A 637 -13.07 29.32 -15.92
N LYS A 638 -11.90 29.73 -16.44
CA LYS A 638 -11.82 30.53 -17.67
C LYS A 638 -12.19 29.72 -18.91
N GLY A 639 -11.68 28.49 -19.05
CA GLY A 639 -12.06 27.61 -20.15
C GLY A 639 -13.55 27.29 -20.16
N VAL A 640 -14.14 27.04 -18.99
CA VAL A 640 -15.60 26.89 -18.85
C VAL A 640 -16.33 28.16 -19.26
N LYS A 641 -15.88 29.35 -18.83
CA LYS A 641 -16.50 30.63 -19.19
C LYS A 641 -16.56 30.85 -20.71
N HIS A 642 -15.51 30.49 -21.45
CA HIS A 642 -15.51 30.55 -22.91
C HIS A 642 -16.41 29.47 -23.56
N LEU A 643 -16.48 28.26 -23.00
CA LEU A 643 -17.43 27.24 -23.44
C LEU A 643 -18.90 27.68 -23.22
N CYS A 644 -19.16 28.42 -22.15
CA CYS A 644 -20.48 28.97 -21.85
C CYS A 644 -20.95 29.98 -22.90
N ASP A 645 -20.04 30.66 -23.60
CA ASP A 645 -20.39 31.56 -24.72
C ASP A 645 -20.81 30.81 -25.99
N VAL A 646 -20.59 29.50 -26.06
CA VAL A 646 -21.18 28.59 -27.07
C VAL A 646 -22.52 28.03 -26.58
N LEU A 647 -22.64 27.69 -25.29
CA LEU A 647 -23.87 27.13 -24.72
C LEU A 647 -25.04 28.14 -24.70
N LYS A 648 -24.74 29.43 -24.57
CA LYS A 648 -25.72 30.54 -24.69
C LYS A 648 -26.32 30.69 -26.11
N ASP A 649 -25.67 30.13 -27.13
CA ASP A 649 -26.11 30.29 -28.52
C ASP A 649 -27.40 29.51 -28.78
N SER A 650 -28.43 30.18 -29.33
CA SER A 650 -29.75 29.59 -29.59
C SER A 650 -29.76 28.51 -30.68
N HIS A 651 -28.68 28.39 -31.45
CA HIS A 651 -28.48 27.29 -32.39
C HIS A 651 -27.69 26.12 -31.77
N CYS A 652 -27.15 26.24 -30.56
CA CYS A 652 -26.48 25.15 -29.85
C CYS A 652 -27.49 24.07 -29.45
N LYS A 653 -27.30 22.85 -29.96
CA LYS A 653 -28.22 21.70 -29.82
C LYS A 653 -27.60 20.53 -29.05
N LEU A 654 -26.72 20.85 -28.10
CA LEU A 654 -25.95 19.89 -27.32
C LEU A 654 -26.85 19.11 -26.35
N GLU A 655 -26.81 17.77 -26.44
CA GLU A 655 -27.64 16.85 -25.66
C GLU A 655 -26.85 16.23 -24.49
N ARG A 656 -25.54 16.06 -24.64
CA ARG A 656 -24.64 15.52 -23.60
C ARG A 656 -23.39 16.38 -23.44
N LEU A 657 -23.12 16.81 -22.21
CA LEU A 657 -21.94 17.61 -21.84
C LEU A 657 -21.19 16.94 -20.68
N SER A 658 -19.91 16.61 -20.92
CA SER A 658 -19.05 15.98 -19.92
C SER A 658 -17.78 16.80 -19.69
N LEU A 659 -17.68 17.35 -18.48
CA LEU A 659 -16.60 18.21 -17.99
C LEU A 659 -16.01 17.64 -16.68
N SER A 660 -16.00 16.32 -16.52
CA SER A 660 -15.56 15.65 -15.31
C SER A 660 -14.07 15.91 -15.02
N PHE A 661 -13.67 16.21 -13.77
CA PHE A 661 -12.30 16.56 -13.36
C PHE A 661 -11.63 17.68 -14.20
N CYS A 662 -12.37 18.69 -14.63
CA CYS A 662 -11.86 19.81 -15.43
C CYS A 662 -11.29 20.98 -14.61
N TYR A 663 -11.07 20.78 -13.31
CA TYR A 663 -10.64 21.80 -12.33
C TYR A 663 -11.62 22.98 -12.19
N ILE A 664 -12.91 22.71 -12.39
CA ILE A 664 -13.99 23.68 -12.23
C ILE A 664 -14.23 23.91 -10.73
N THR A 665 -14.36 25.17 -10.32
CA THR A 665 -14.81 25.56 -8.97
C THR A 665 -16.20 26.19 -9.00
N GLU A 666 -16.67 26.71 -7.87
CA GLU A 666 -17.99 27.33 -7.73
C GLU A 666 -18.27 28.47 -8.74
N GLU A 667 -17.26 29.30 -9.05
CA GLU A 667 -17.34 30.37 -10.06
C GLU A 667 -17.64 29.78 -11.44
N GLY A 668 -16.85 28.80 -11.89
CA GLY A 668 -17.05 28.13 -13.18
C GLY A 668 -18.39 27.39 -13.24
N CYS A 669 -18.86 26.87 -12.11
CA CYS A 669 -20.19 26.26 -12.00
C CYS A 669 -21.32 27.31 -12.15
N SER A 670 -21.22 28.46 -11.48
CA SER A 670 -22.20 29.55 -11.58
C SER A 670 -22.29 30.15 -13.00
N VAL A 671 -21.15 30.28 -13.70
CA VAL A 671 -21.14 30.72 -15.11
C VAL A 671 -21.80 29.67 -16.02
N LEU A 672 -21.55 28.37 -15.77
CA LEU A 672 -22.17 27.27 -16.53
C LEU A 672 -23.68 27.18 -16.32
N THR A 673 -24.15 27.27 -15.08
CA THR A 673 -25.60 27.20 -14.81
C THR A 673 -26.33 28.42 -15.36
N SER A 674 -25.70 29.59 -15.33
CA SER A 674 -26.21 30.81 -15.98
C SER A 674 -26.38 30.64 -17.49
N ALA A 675 -25.41 30.02 -18.18
CA ALA A 675 -25.50 29.74 -19.62
C ALA A 675 -26.58 28.71 -19.96
N LEU A 676 -26.66 27.62 -19.18
CA LEU A 676 -27.71 26.61 -19.34
C LEU A 676 -29.11 27.16 -19.00
N LYS A 677 -29.21 28.16 -18.11
CA LYS A 677 -30.48 28.86 -17.82
C LYS A 677 -30.95 29.73 -18.99
N SER A 678 -30.04 30.27 -19.81
CA SER A 678 -30.38 31.00 -21.05
C SER A 678 -30.71 30.09 -22.24
N ASN A 679 -30.27 28.83 -22.25
CA ASN A 679 -30.61 27.84 -23.29
C ASN A 679 -30.96 26.47 -22.67
N PRO A 680 -32.13 26.33 -22.02
CA PRO A 680 -32.43 25.17 -21.16
C PRO A 680 -32.97 23.94 -21.91
N SER A 681 -33.27 24.04 -23.20
CA SER A 681 -34.18 23.11 -23.90
C SER A 681 -33.56 21.80 -24.39
N HIS A 682 -32.22 21.71 -24.51
CA HIS A 682 -31.55 20.63 -25.25
C HIS A 682 -30.76 19.64 -24.40
N LEU A 683 -30.17 20.06 -23.28
CA LEU A 683 -29.25 19.20 -22.51
C LEU A 683 -29.99 18.11 -21.72
N ARG A 684 -29.60 16.84 -21.91
CA ARG A 684 -30.19 15.65 -21.27
C ARG A 684 -29.24 14.95 -20.31
N GLU A 685 -27.94 15.03 -20.54
CA GLU A 685 -26.90 14.49 -19.66
C GLU A 685 -25.87 15.57 -19.32
N LEU A 686 -25.66 15.79 -18.03
CA LEU A 686 -24.64 16.69 -17.50
C LEU A 686 -23.72 15.92 -16.54
N ASN A 687 -22.43 15.93 -16.85
CA ASN A 687 -21.41 15.30 -16.02
C ASN A 687 -20.36 16.32 -15.56
N LEU A 688 -20.42 16.67 -14.28
CA LEU A 688 -19.50 17.58 -13.59
C LEU A 688 -18.61 16.84 -12.56
N SER A 689 -18.65 15.51 -12.56
CA SER A 689 -17.99 14.64 -11.58
C SER A 689 -16.52 14.98 -11.36
N GLY A 690 -16.04 15.03 -10.12
CA GLY A 690 -14.61 15.26 -9.84
C GLY A 690 -14.17 16.73 -9.86
N ASN A 691 -15.11 17.68 -9.88
CA ASN A 691 -14.86 19.12 -9.76
C ASN A 691 -15.25 19.62 -8.36
N LYS A 692 -14.60 20.70 -7.87
CA LYS A 692 -14.86 21.25 -6.53
C LYS A 692 -15.97 22.30 -6.58
N LEU A 693 -17.22 21.86 -6.73
CA LEU A 693 -18.34 22.77 -7.02
C LEU A 693 -18.66 23.73 -5.87
N GLY A 694 -18.37 23.37 -4.61
CA GLY A 694 -18.61 24.23 -3.44
C GLY A 694 -20.09 24.50 -3.14
N ASP A 695 -20.37 25.16 -2.01
CA ASP A 695 -21.75 25.43 -1.58
C ASP A 695 -22.50 26.28 -2.61
N SER A 696 -21.86 27.35 -3.08
CA SER A 696 -22.50 28.26 -4.04
C SER A 696 -22.67 27.63 -5.42
N GLY A 697 -21.75 26.77 -5.87
CA GLY A 697 -21.90 26.05 -7.15
C GLY A 697 -22.98 24.98 -7.11
N VAL A 698 -23.09 24.20 -6.04
CA VAL A 698 -24.19 23.22 -5.88
C VAL A 698 -25.54 23.94 -5.74
N LYS A 699 -25.59 25.08 -5.05
CA LYS A 699 -26.80 25.93 -5.03
C LYS A 699 -27.17 26.44 -6.44
N ASN A 700 -26.22 27.04 -7.15
CA ASN A 700 -26.42 27.52 -8.53
C ASN A 700 -26.90 26.41 -9.49
N LEU A 701 -26.45 25.17 -9.29
CA LEU A 701 -26.91 24.00 -10.05
C LEU A 701 -28.32 23.55 -9.64
N SER A 702 -28.64 23.64 -8.36
CA SER A 702 -29.97 23.35 -7.81
C SER A 702 -31.00 24.35 -8.34
N ASP A 703 -30.65 25.65 -8.37
CA ASP A 703 -31.48 26.73 -8.92
C ASP A 703 -31.74 26.57 -10.44
N LEU A 704 -30.82 25.91 -11.17
CA LEU A 704 -31.03 25.50 -12.57
C LEU A 704 -31.98 24.30 -12.67
N LEU A 705 -31.84 23.30 -11.80
CA LEU A 705 -32.71 22.11 -11.80
C LEU A 705 -34.17 22.45 -11.46
N MET A 706 -34.42 23.50 -10.68
CA MET A 706 -35.78 24.02 -10.42
C MET A 706 -36.46 24.60 -11.67
N ASN A 707 -35.74 24.92 -12.76
CA ASN A 707 -36.33 25.48 -13.97
C ASN A 707 -37.17 24.43 -14.74
N PRO A 708 -38.50 24.60 -14.90
CA PRO A 708 -39.36 23.63 -15.60
C PRO A 708 -39.02 23.43 -17.09
N GLN A 709 -38.25 24.34 -17.69
CA GLN A 709 -37.75 24.22 -19.06
C GLN A 709 -36.51 23.33 -19.16
N PHE A 710 -35.76 23.11 -18.07
CA PHE A 710 -34.51 22.36 -18.06
C PHE A 710 -34.78 20.85 -17.84
N LYS A 711 -34.84 20.09 -18.94
CA LYS A 711 -35.35 18.71 -18.96
C LYS A 711 -34.25 17.66 -18.89
N LEU A 712 -33.38 17.80 -17.89
CA LEU A 712 -32.25 16.91 -17.64
C LEU A 712 -32.72 15.51 -17.21
N GLU A 713 -32.20 14.48 -17.87
CA GLU A 713 -32.56 13.07 -17.62
C GLU A 713 -31.47 12.33 -16.82
N LYS A 714 -30.21 12.81 -16.89
CA LYS A 714 -29.07 12.23 -16.19
C LYS A 714 -28.17 13.30 -15.58
N LEU A 715 -27.83 13.11 -14.30
CA LEU A 715 -26.95 14.00 -13.55
C LEU A 715 -25.83 13.23 -12.87
N HIS A 716 -24.59 13.52 -13.25
CA HIS A 716 -23.40 12.91 -12.67
C HIS A 716 -22.60 13.97 -11.90
N LEU A 717 -22.72 13.90 -10.58
CA LEU A 717 -22.01 14.73 -9.59
C LEU A 717 -21.11 13.87 -8.71
N TYR A 718 -20.55 12.83 -9.34
CA TYR A 718 -19.72 11.85 -8.67
C TYR A 718 -18.44 12.52 -8.15
N ARG A 719 -18.15 12.40 -6.84
CA ARG A 719 -17.02 13.08 -6.18
C ARG A 719 -16.93 14.58 -6.53
N CYS A 720 -18.02 15.31 -6.32
CA CYS A 720 -18.04 16.77 -6.42
C CYS A 720 -17.75 17.48 -5.08
N SER A 721 -17.33 16.73 -4.06
CA SER A 721 -17.25 17.16 -2.66
C SER A 721 -18.61 17.63 -2.11
N ILE A 722 -19.69 16.95 -2.53
CA ILE A 722 -21.05 17.26 -2.05
C ILE A 722 -21.15 16.91 -0.57
N THR A 723 -21.48 17.91 0.24
CA THR A 723 -21.72 17.76 1.68
C THR A 723 -23.18 17.44 1.96
N GLU A 724 -23.44 17.10 3.21
CA GLU A 724 -24.76 16.93 3.80
C GLU A 724 -25.71 18.11 3.52
N GLU A 725 -25.32 19.34 3.86
CA GLU A 725 -26.12 20.56 3.61
C GLU A 725 -26.39 20.78 2.10
N GLN A 726 -25.37 20.61 1.27
CA GLN A 726 -25.49 20.72 -0.19
C GLN A 726 -26.44 19.65 -0.76
N CYS A 727 -26.49 18.46 -0.16
CA CYS A 727 -27.42 17.40 -0.53
C CYS A 727 -28.88 17.79 -0.20
N VAL A 728 -29.14 18.49 0.91
CA VAL A 728 -30.46 19.04 1.24
C VAL A 728 -30.92 20.04 0.17
N ILE A 729 -30.04 20.94 -0.26
CA ILE A 729 -30.35 21.94 -1.32
C ILE A 729 -30.66 21.23 -2.66
N LEU A 730 -29.80 20.29 -3.08
CA LEU A 730 -29.96 19.55 -4.33
C LEU A 730 -31.23 18.70 -4.35
N THR A 731 -31.51 17.95 -3.28
CA THR A 731 -32.71 17.12 -3.18
C THR A 731 -33.98 17.95 -3.08
N SER A 732 -33.92 19.16 -2.50
CA SER A 732 -35.04 20.11 -2.51
C SER A 732 -35.36 20.61 -3.91
N ALA A 733 -34.36 20.99 -4.71
CA ALA A 733 -34.57 21.36 -6.12
C ALA A 733 -35.17 20.21 -6.96
N LEU A 734 -34.73 18.97 -6.71
CA LEU A 734 -35.29 17.79 -7.38
C LEU A 734 -36.73 17.49 -6.93
N LYS A 735 -37.13 17.81 -5.67
CA LYS A 735 -38.54 17.77 -5.24
C LYS A 735 -39.39 18.81 -5.99
N SER A 736 -38.84 19.97 -6.35
CA SER A 736 -39.53 21.04 -7.09
C SER A 736 -39.73 20.75 -8.59
N ASN A 737 -38.84 20.00 -9.23
CA ASN A 737 -38.95 19.60 -10.64
C ASN A 737 -38.78 18.07 -10.84
N PRO A 738 -39.72 17.25 -10.33
CA PRO A 738 -39.49 15.82 -10.14
C PRO A 738 -39.64 14.96 -11.40
N SER A 739 -40.12 15.53 -12.51
CA SER A 739 -40.73 14.76 -13.61
C SER A 739 -39.78 14.21 -14.68
N HIS A 740 -38.48 14.51 -14.62
CA HIS A 740 -37.55 14.26 -15.73
C HIS A 740 -36.29 13.45 -15.39
N LEU A 741 -35.75 13.53 -14.17
CA LEU A 741 -34.48 12.85 -13.84
C LEU A 741 -34.65 11.33 -13.69
N ARG A 742 -33.88 10.54 -14.46
CA ARG A 742 -33.88 9.07 -14.46
C ARG A 742 -32.61 8.47 -13.86
N GLU A 743 -31.45 9.08 -14.07
CA GLU A 743 -30.17 8.64 -13.49
C GLU A 743 -29.56 9.75 -12.61
N LEU A 744 -29.25 9.41 -11.36
CA LEU A 744 -28.54 10.28 -10.42
C LEU A 744 -27.31 9.55 -9.87
N ASN A 745 -26.13 10.14 -10.06
CA ASN A 745 -24.89 9.64 -9.48
C ASN A 745 -24.32 10.67 -8.50
N LEU A 746 -24.32 10.29 -7.22
CA LEU A 746 -23.74 11.03 -6.10
C LEU A 746 -22.58 10.27 -5.43
N GLY A 747 -22.05 9.21 -6.07
CA GLY A 747 -21.01 8.36 -5.48
C GLY A 747 -19.77 9.13 -5.01
N TRP A 748 -19.15 8.65 -3.92
CA TRP A 748 -18.02 9.25 -3.23
C TRP A 748 -18.18 10.75 -2.93
N ASN A 749 -19.34 11.11 -2.38
CA ASN A 749 -19.59 12.40 -1.73
C ASN A 749 -19.87 12.19 -0.22
N GLU A 750 -19.85 13.26 0.56
CA GLU A 750 -19.96 13.24 2.03
C GLU A 750 -21.38 13.59 2.48
N LEU A 751 -22.35 12.78 2.05
CA LEU A 751 -23.78 13.07 2.20
C LEU A 751 -24.27 13.10 3.66
N GLY A 752 -23.58 12.43 4.58
CA GLY A 752 -23.97 12.38 6.00
C GLY A 752 -25.35 11.76 6.23
N ASP A 753 -25.81 11.80 7.49
CA ASP A 753 -27.06 11.14 7.88
C ASP A 753 -28.29 11.91 7.37
N SER A 754 -28.31 13.25 7.50
CA SER A 754 -29.44 14.07 7.06
C SER A 754 -29.47 14.30 5.55
N GLY A 755 -28.34 14.18 4.84
CA GLY A 755 -28.33 14.20 3.37
C GLY A 755 -28.84 12.89 2.77
N VAL A 756 -28.50 11.72 3.35
CA VAL A 756 -29.17 10.46 2.97
C VAL A 756 -30.64 10.46 3.39
N LYS A 757 -31.01 11.06 4.52
CA LYS A 757 -32.41 11.28 4.89
C LYS A 757 -33.16 12.14 3.87
N ASN A 758 -32.63 13.31 3.49
CA ASN A 758 -33.28 14.18 2.51
C ASN A 758 -33.36 13.57 1.11
N LEU A 759 -32.37 12.76 0.73
CA LEU A 759 -32.42 11.91 -0.46
C LEU A 759 -33.52 10.85 -0.34
N SER A 760 -33.67 10.23 0.82
CA SER A 760 -34.75 9.27 1.11
C SER A 760 -36.12 9.95 1.00
N ASP A 761 -36.30 11.13 1.58
CA ASP A 761 -37.51 11.96 1.45
C ASP A 761 -37.78 12.38 -0.02
N LEU A 762 -36.74 12.53 -0.85
CA LEU A 762 -36.89 12.68 -2.30
C LEU A 762 -37.38 11.38 -2.96
N LEU A 763 -36.84 10.21 -2.56
CA LEU A 763 -37.27 8.92 -3.11
C LEU A 763 -38.74 8.59 -2.74
N MET A 764 -39.24 9.07 -1.60
CA MET A 764 -40.63 8.91 -1.16
C MET A 764 -41.64 9.69 -2.02
N ASN A 765 -41.21 10.71 -2.76
CA ASN A 765 -42.11 11.48 -3.63
C ASN A 765 -42.57 10.59 -4.81
N PRO A 766 -43.89 10.34 -4.98
CA PRO A 766 -44.41 9.49 -6.06
C PRO A 766 -44.16 10.06 -7.47
N GLN A 767 -43.86 11.36 -7.59
CA GLN A 767 -43.53 11.99 -8.86
C GLN A 767 -42.09 11.70 -9.33
N ILE A 768 -41.20 11.23 -8.44
CA ILE A 768 -39.78 10.96 -8.73
C ILE A 768 -39.60 9.60 -9.44
N LYS A 769 -39.49 9.69 -10.77
CA LYS A 769 -39.33 8.54 -11.69
C LYS A 769 -37.87 8.12 -11.90
N LEU A 770 -37.02 8.32 -10.90
CA LEU A 770 -35.62 7.91 -10.93
C LEU A 770 -35.53 6.39 -11.14
N GLU A 771 -34.92 5.94 -12.23
CA GLU A 771 -34.76 4.51 -12.56
C GLU A 771 -33.47 3.93 -11.97
N LYS A 772 -32.47 4.79 -11.74
CA LYS A 772 -31.14 4.42 -11.26
C LYS A 772 -30.60 5.41 -10.25
N LEU A 773 -30.17 4.88 -9.10
CA LEU A 773 -29.50 5.63 -8.04
C LEU A 773 -28.13 5.01 -7.76
N ASP A 774 -27.08 5.82 -7.91
CA ASP A 774 -25.71 5.45 -7.58
C ASP A 774 -25.20 6.29 -6.39
N LEU A 775 -24.96 5.59 -5.28
CA LEU A 775 -24.44 6.10 -4.02
C LEU A 775 -23.16 5.35 -3.59
N HIS A 776 -22.42 4.76 -4.54
CA HIS A 776 -21.26 3.97 -4.16
C HIS A 776 -20.19 4.85 -3.47
N GLY A 777 -19.69 4.41 -2.30
CA GLY A 777 -18.68 5.14 -1.53
C GLY A 777 -19.14 6.44 -0.85
N CYS A 778 -20.46 6.69 -0.71
CA CYS A 778 -21.01 7.86 0.00
C CYS A 778 -20.80 7.85 1.54
N SER A 779 -19.93 6.96 2.05
CA SER A 779 -19.64 6.74 3.48
C SER A 779 -20.84 6.31 4.33
N SER A 780 -21.87 5.71 3.71
CA SER A 780 -23.10 5.35 4.42
C SER A 780 -22.92 4.20 5.41
N THR A 781 -23.59 4.35 6.55
CA THR A 781 -23.59 3.44 7.71
C THR A 781 -24.78 2.46 7.66
N GLU A 782 -24.86 1.56 8.64
CA GLU A 782 -26.01 0.68 8.83
C GLU A 782 -27.31 1.49 9.05
N GLU A 783 -27.26 2.55 9.86
CA GLU A 783 -28.40 3.44 10.16
C GLU A 783 -28.92 4.19 8.92
N GLN A 784 -28.02 4.80 8.13
CA GLN A 784 -28.38 5.44 6.86
C GLN A 784 -29.07 4.47 5.90
N CYS A 785 -28.65 3.21 5.91
CA CYS A 785 -29.27 2.16 5.10
C CYS A 785 -30.72 1.87 5.54
N VAL A 786 -31.06 2.02 6.82
CA VAL A 786 -32.46 1.91 7.31
C VAL A 786 -33.33 3.03 6.74
N ILE A 787 -32.81 4.27 6.75
CA ILE A 787 -33.53 5.45 6.26
C ILE A 787 -33.74 5.37 4.74
N LEU A 788 -32.73 4.92 3.99
CA LEU A 788 -32.85 4.67 2.56
C LEU A 788 -33.83 3.52 2.24
N THR A 789 -33.81 2.46 3.05
CA THR A 789 -34.71 1.31 2.93
C THR A 789 -36.17 1.71 3.09
N SER A 790 -36.51 2.50 4.11
CA SER A 790 -37.92 2.90 4.35
C SER A 790 -38.49 3.70 3.17
N ALA A 791 -37.68 4.57 2.56
CA ALA A 791 -38.07 5.31 1.38
C ALA A 791 -38.18 4.43 0.12
N LEU A 792 -37.24 3.50 -0.11
CA LEU A 792 -37.33 2.54 -1.21
C LEU A 792 -38.59 1.67 -1.13
N LYS A 793 -39.09 1.37 0.08
CA LYS A 793 -40.37 0.65 0.29
C LYS A 793 -41.60 1.50 -0.11
N SER A 794 -41.53 2.82 0.04
CA SER A 794 -42.68 3.69 -0.26
C SER A 794 -42.94 3.90 -1.76
N ASN A 795 -41.91 3.84 -2.61
CA ASN A 795 -42.03 3.94 -4.07
C ASN A 795 -41.14 2.89 -4.79
N PRO A 796 -41.46 1.59 -4.64
CA PRO A 796 -40.63 0.49 -5.15
C PRO A 796 -40.78 0.26 -6.66
N SER A 797 -41.75 0.93 -7.29
CA SER A 797 -42.28 0.58 -8.61
C SER A 797 -41.46 1.09 -9.81
N HIS A 798 -40.51 2.01 -9.57
CA HIS A 798 -39.72 2.70 -10.60
C HIS A 798 -38.21 2.40 -10.56
N ARG A 799 -37.65 1.95 -9.43
CA ARG A 799 -36.20 1.70 -9.29
C ARG A 799 -35.80 0.40 -9.97
N ARG A 800 -34.91 0.46 -10.97
CA ARG A 800 -34.31 -0.69 -11.66
C ARG A 800 -32.87 -0.96 -11.22
N GLU A 801 -32.11 0.08 -10.93
CA GLU A 801 -30.70 -0.01 -10.52
C GLU A 801 -30.47 0.67 -9.16
N LEU A 802 -29.77 -0.04 -8.28
CA LEU A 802 -29.28 0.50 -7.01
C LEU A 802 -27.83 0.05 -6.80
N ASP A 803 -26.92 1.01 -6.72
CA ASP A 803 -25.51 0.79 -6.40
C ASP A 803 -25.18 1.43 -5.04
N LEU A 804 -24.94 0.58 -4.03
CA LEU A 804 -24.53 0.97 -2.68
C LEU A 804 -23.13 0.46 -2.34
N SER A 805 -22.38 0.03 -3.35
CA SER A 805 -21.02 -0.53 -3.19
C SER A 805 -20.08 0.44 -2.44
N TRP A 806 -19.05 -0.06 -1.77
CA TRP A 806 -18.05 0.73 -1.03
C TRP A 806 -18.60 1.53 0.18
N ASN A 807 -19.79 1.21 0.69
CA ASN A 807 -20.35 1.77 1.93
C ASN A 807 -20.24 0.80 3.12
N LYS A 808 -20.27 1.31 4.35
CA LYS A 808 -20.22 0.51 5.59
C LYS A 808 -21.62 0.03 6.00
N LEU A 809 -22.25 -0.77 5.12
CA LEU A 809 -23.60 -1.30 5.35
C LEU A 809 -23.63 -2.48 6.33
N GLY A 810 -22.50 -3.20 6.46
CA GLY A 810 -22.36 -4.35 7.35
C GLY A 810 -23.39 -5.44 7.08
N ASN A 811 -23.79 -6.15 8.14
CA ASN A 811 -24.87 -7.12 8.06
C ASN A 811 -26.23 -6.48 8.38
N THR A 812 -26.27 -5.47 9.25
CA THR A 812 -27.53 -4.86 9.69
C THR A 812 -28.14 -4.02 8.57
N GLY A 813 -27.34 -3.18 7.89
CA GLY A 813 -27.82 -2.39 6.75
C GLY A 813 -28.33 -3.27 5.61
N VAL A 814 -27.65 -4.40 5.33
CA VAL A 814 -28.12 -5.39 4.36
C VAL A 814 -29.42 -6.07 4.83
N LYS A 815 -29.52 -6.50 6.09
CA LYS A 815 -30.77 -7.02 6.68
C LYS A 815 -31.92 -6.01 6.57
N HIS A 816 -31.66 -4.71 6.68
CA HIS A 816 -32.68 -3.69 6.43
C HIS A 816 -33.09 -3.63 4.97
N LEU A 817 -32.14 -3.53 4.03
CA LEU A 817 -32.42 -3.56 2.58
C LEU A 817 -33.23 -4.80 2.17
N CYS A 818 -33.03 -5.93 2.85
CA CYS A 818 -33.80 -7.16 2.66
C CYS A 818 -35.31 -6.99 2.90
N TYR A 819 -35.78 -6.04 3.73
CA TYR A 819 -37.22 -5.76 3.88
C TYR A 819 -37.84 -5.14 2.63
N VAL A 820 -37.07 -4.38 1.83
CA VAL A 820 -37.50 -3.87 0.52
C VAL A 820 -37.43 -4.96 -0.54
N LEU A 821 -36.38 -5.78 -0.52
CA LEU A 821 -36.24 -6.88 -1.48
C LEU A 821 -37.37 -7.92 -1.32
N LYS A 822 -37.89 -8.11 -0.09
CA LYS A 822 -39.07 -8.94 0.21
C LYS A 822 -40.40 -8.38 -0.31
N ASP A 823 -40.46 -7.10 -0.69
CA ASP A 823 -41.71 -6.47 -1.13
C ASP A 823 -42.05 -6.87 -2.58
N SER A 824 -43.25 -7.41 -2.80
CA SER A 824 -43.68 -7.90 -4.12
C SER A 824 -43.82 -6.81 -5.19
N HIS A 825 -43.85 -5.53 -4.79
CA HIS A 825 -43.82 -4.40 -5.71
C HIS A 825 -42.41 -3.94 -6.10
N CYS A 826 -41.35 -4.54 -5.52
CA CYS A 826 -39.95 -4.25 -5.82
C CYS A 826 -39.55 -4.77 -7.21
N LYS A 827 -39.26 -3.84 -8.14
CA LYS A 827 -38.89 -4.14 -9.53
C LYS A 827 -37.39 -4.02 -9.82
N LEU A 828 -36.55 -4.14 -8.79
CA LEU A 828 -35.10 -3.97 -8.92
C LEU A 828 -34.51 -5.03 -9.86
N GLU A 829 -33.90 -4.57 -10.96
CA GLU A 829 -33.26 -5.41 -11.98
C GLU A 829 -31.77 -5.63 -11.69
N ARG A 830 -31.11 -4.67 -11.03
CA ARG A 830 -29.67 -4.70 -10.76
C ARG A 830 -29.38 -4.20 -9.34
N LEU A 831 -28.75 -5.05 -8.54
CA LEU A 831 -28.34 -4.76 -7.17
C LEU A 831 -26.83 -4.94 -7.03
N ARG A 832 -26.15 -3.91 -6.52
CA ARG A 832 -24.72 -3.93 -6.29
C ARG A 832 -24.39 -3.51 -4.86
N LEU A 833 -23.76 -4.44 -4.16
CA LEU A 833 -23.35 -4.35 -2.77
C LEU A 833 -21.85 -4.71 -2.65
N SER A 834 -21.04 -4.29 -3.63
CA SER A 834 -19.62 -4.70 -3.67
C SER A 834 -18.80 -3.93 -2.62
N PHE A 835 -17.97 -4.62 -1.84
CA PHE A 835 -17.24 -4.01 -0.70
C PHE A 835 -18.17 -3.27 0.28
N CYS A 836 -19.26 -3.93 0.69
CA CYS A 836 -20.24 -3.39 1.64
C CYS A 836 -20.00 -3.81 3.11
N TYR A 837 -18.87 -4.46 3.39
CA TYR A 837 -18.53 -5.07 4.69
C TYR A 837 -19.49 -6.19 5.13
N MET A 838 -20.21 -6.79 4.17
CA MET A 838 -21.14 -7.89 4.41
C MET A 838 -20.37 -9.21 4.69
N THR A 839 -20.84 -10.00 5.65
CA THR A 839 -20.34 -11.36 5.92
C THR A 839 -21.39 -12.42 5.54
N GLU A 840 -21.15 -13.68 5.90
CA GLU A 840 -22.05 -14.81 5.65
C GLU A 840 -23.48 -14.61 6.18
N GLU A 841 -23.63 -13.91 7.31
CA GLU A 841 -24.94 -13.60 7.91
C GLU A 841 -25.74 -12.62 7.05
N GLY A 842 -25.12 -11.54 6.58
CA GLY A 842 -25.75 -10.59 5.65
C GLY A 842 -26.07 -11.26 4.31
N CYS A 843 -25.20 -12.16 3.84
CA CYS A 843 -25.46 -12.97 2.64
C CYS A 843 -26.67 -13.89 2.83
N SER A 844 -26.78 -14.56 3.99
CA SER A 844 -27.92 -15.42 4.35
C SER A 844 -29.25 -14.65 4.45
N ALA A 845 -29.22 -13.43 5.01
CA ALA A 845 -30.38 -12.54 5.02
C ALA A 845 -30.81 -12.14 3.60
N LEU A 846 -29.85 -11.79 2.73
CA LEU A 846 -30.08 -11.41 1.35
C LEU A 846 -30.66 -12.55 0.51
N THR A 847 -30.08 -13.75 0.60
CA THR A 847 -30.57 -14.92 -0.13
C THR A 847 -31.96 -15.33 0.35
N SER A 848 -32.23 -15.22 1.66
CA SER A 848 -33.57 -15.43 2.22
C SER A 848 -34.61 -14.43 1.71
N ALA A 849 -34.22 -13.17 1.48
CA ALA A 849 -35.09 -12.15 0.89
C ALA A 849 -35.38 -12.43 -0.59
N LEU A 850 -34.34 -12.74 -1.37
CA LEU A 850 -34.47 -13.08 -2.80
C LEU A 850 -35.22 -14.41 -3.03
N LYS A 851 -35.25 -15.31 -2.04
CA LYS A 851 -36.08 -16.53 -2.06
C LYS A 851 -37.56 -16.27 -1.77
N SER A 852 -37.88 -15.22 -1.00
CA SER A 852 -39.26 -14.86 -0.63
C SER A 852 -39.94 -13.90 -1.62
N ASN A 853 -39.16 -13.09 -2.35
CA ASN A 853 -39.61 -12.38 -3.54
C ASN A 853 -38.73 -12.76 -4.74
N LEU A 854 -39.30 -13.56 -5.65
CA LEU A 854 -38.61 -14.23 -6.75
C LEU A 854 -38.45 -13.28 -7.94
N SER A 855 -37.62 -12.29 -7.66
CA SER A 855 -37.67 -10.91 -8.14
C SER A 855 -37.29 -10.74 -9.61
N HIS A 856 -37.40 -9.49 -10.09
CA HIS A 856 -37.00 -9.08 -11.44
C HIS A 856 -35.46 -8.99 -11.63
N LEU A 857 -34.68 -9.45 -10.65
CA LEU A 857 -33.23 -9.26 -10.59
C LEU A 857 -32.50 -10.05 -11.69
N ARG A 858 -31.79 -9.31 -12.55
CA ARG A 858 -30.95 -9.82 -13.64
C ARG A 858 -29.45 -9.72 -13.32
N GLU A 859 -29.03 -8.79 -12.46
CA GLU A 859 -27.63 -8.57 -12.10
C GLU A 859 -27.48 -8.47 -10.58
N LEU A 860 -26.67 -9.35 -9.99
CA LEU A 860 -26.30 -9.32 -8.58
C LEU A 860 -24.77 -9.25 -8.46
N ASN A 861 -24.27 -8.21 -7.78
CA ASN A 861 -22.84 -8.06 -7.50
C ASN A 861 -22.58 -7.98 -5.99
N LEU A 862 -21.92 -9.02 -5.47
CA LEU A 862 -21.48 -9.13 -4.07
C LEU A 862 -19.94 -9.17 -3.95
N SER A 863 -19.22 -8.87 -5.02
CA SER A 863 -17.75 -8.89 -5.08
C SER A 863 -17.11 -8.08 -3.94
N TRP A 864 -15.92 -8.47 -3.48
CA TRP A 864 -15.19 -7.81 -2.38
C TRP A 864 -15.90 -7.85 -1.02
N ASN A 865 -16.72 -8.87 -0.76
CA ASN A 865 -17.32 -9.16 0.56
C ASN A 865 -16.91 -10.56 1.04
N LYS A 866 -16.72 -10.74 2.34
CA LYS A 866 -16.30 -12.01 2.95
C LYS A 866 -17.50 -12.93 3.16
N LEU A 867 -18.04 -13.47 2.06
CA LEU A 867 -19.29 -14.23 2.06
C LEU A 867 -19.23 -15.51 2.91
N GLY A 868 -18.05 -16.10 3.09
CA GLY A 868 -17.87 -17.30 3.90
C GLY A 868 -18.61 -18.54 3.38
N ASP A 869 -18.37 -19.67 4.02
CA ASP A 869 -18.87 -20.97 3.60
C ASP A 869 -20.40 -21.04 3.65
N SER A 870 -21.01 -20.56 4.74
CA SER A 870 -22.48 -20.60 4.84
C SER A 870 -23.14 -19.56 3.91
N GLY A 871 -22.51 -18.42 3.64
CA GLY A 871 -23.04 -17.43 2.69
C GLY A 871 -22.98 -17.91 1.24
N VAL A 872 -21.86 -18.52 0.82
CA VAL A 872 -21.75 -19.15 -0.51
C VAL A 872 -22.71 -20.33 -0.64
N LYS A 873 -22.88 -21.14 0.40
CA LYS A 873 -23.89 -22.21 0.42
C LYS A 873 -25.31 -21.66 0.28
N ASN A 874 -25.72 -20.69 1.09
CA ASN A 874 -27.04 -20.06 1.01
C ASN A 874 -27.32 -19.40 -0.36
N LEU A 875 -26.27 -18.86 -1.02
CA LEU A 875 -26.37 -18.34 -2.38
C LEU A 875 -26.51 -19.47 -3.42
N SER A 876 -25.83 -20.59 -3.21
CA SER A 876 -25.96 -21.79 -4.03
C SER A 876 -27.37 -22.38 -3.91
N ASP A 877 -27.90 -22.52 -2.68
CA ASP A 877 -29.26 -22.98 -2.39
C ASP A 877 -30.35 -22.05 -2.97
N LEU A 878 -30.05 -20.76 -3.17
CA LEU A 878 -30.90 -19.83 -3.91
C LEU A 878 -30.86 -20.08 -5.42
N LEU A 879 -29.68 -20.34 -6.00
CA LEU A 879 -29.52 -20.64 -7.43
C LEU A 879 -30.15 -21.98 -7.83
N MET A 880 -30.21 -22.95 -6.90
CA MET A 880 -30.95 -24.21 -7.09
C MET A 880 -32.46 -24.00 -7.23
N ASN A 881 -33.02 -22.87 -6.82
CA ASN A 881 -34.46 -22.62 -6.90
C ASN A 881 -34.90 -22.37 -8.36
N PRO A 882 -35.75 -23.21 -8.98
CA PRO A 882 -36.20 -23.02 -10.36
C PRO A 882 -36.95 -21.69 -10.60
N GLN A 883 -37.52 -21.09 -9.55
CA GLN A 883 -38.22 -19.81 -9.63
C GLN A 883 -37.28 -18.60 -9.61
N PHE A 884 -36.00 -18.77 -9.25
CA PHE A 884 -34.96 -17.72 -9.31
C PHE A 884 -34.27 -17.66 -10.70
N SER A 885 -35.04 -17.98 -11.76
CA SER A 885 -34.61 -18.20 -13.14
C SER A 885 -34.40 -16.93 -14.00
N LYS A 886 -34.34 -15.75 -13.38
CA LYS A 886 -34.16 -14.46 -14.07
C LYS A 886 -32.77 -13.86 -13.93
N LEU A 887 -31.91 -14.42 -13.07
CA LEU A 887 -30.56 -13.88 -12.86
C LEU A 887 -29.66 -14.19 -14.07
N GLU A 888 -29.38 -13.17 -14.88
CA GLU A 888 -28.52 -13.24 -16.06
C GLU A 888 -27.03 -13.06 -15.73
N LYS A 889 -26.71 -12.35 -14.64
CA LYS A 889 -25.33 -12.04 -14.23
C LYS A 889 -25.11 -12.19 -12.72
N LEU A 890 -23.99 -12.82 -12.36
CA LEU A 890 -23.56 -13.01 -10.98
C LEU A 890 -22.07 -12.65 -10.84
N HIS A 891 -21.77 -11.64 -10.01
CA HIS A 891 -20.41 -11.18 -9.73
C HIS A 891 -20.04 -11.45 -8.27
N LEU A 892 -19.05 -12.31 -8.08
CA LEU A 892 -18.53 -12.79 -6.80
C LEU A 892 -16.99 -12.71 -6.78
N SER A 893 -16.43 -11.62 -7.32
CA SER A 893 -14.98 -11.45 -7.42
C SER A 893 -14.39 -11.04 -6.07
N GLU A 894 -13.27 -11.62 -5.62
CA GLU A 894 -12.73 -11.41 -4.25
C GLU A 894 -13.80 -11.64 -3.16
N CYS A 895 -14.45 -12.81 -3.21
CA CYS A 895 -15.47 -13.23 -2.23
C CYS A 895 -14.94 -14.25 -1.21
N SER A 896 -13.62 -14.46 -1.16
CA SER A 896 -12.94 -15.52 -0.38
C SER A 896 -13.37 -16.95 -0.74
N ILE A 897 -13.88 -17.18 -1.96
CA ILE A 897 -14.27 -18.52 -2.43
C ILE A 897 -13.00 -19.36 -2.62
N THR A 898 -12.94 -20.55 -2.01
CA THR A 898 -11.87 -21.53 -2.20
C THR A 898 -12.32 -22.67 -3.11
N GLU A 899 -11.48 -23.69 -3.31
CA GLU A 899 -11.81 -24.86 -4.11
C GLU A 899 -13.10 -25.55 -3.62
N GLU A 900 -13.31 -25.68 -2.31
CA GLU A 900 -14.45 -26.40 -1.70
C GLU A 900 -15.79 -25.68 -1.92
N GLN A 901 -15.88 -24.38 -1.61
CA GLN A 901 -17.14 -23.63 -1.82
C GLN A 901 -17.41 -23.42 -3.32
N CYS A 902 -16.39 -23.51 -4.18
CA CYS A 902 -16.57 -23.58 -5.63
C CYS A 902 -17.27 -24.88 -6.07
N VAL A 903 -17.08 -26.01 -5.37
CA VAL A 903 -17.85 -27.25 -5.64
C VAL A 903 -19.33 -27.06 -5.30
N ILE A 904 -19.64 -26.38 -4.19
CA ILE A 904 -21.02 -26.09 -3.76
C ILE A 904 -21.72 -25.16 -4.77
N LEU A 905 -21.04 -24.09 -5.20
CA LEU A 905 -21.56 -23.19 -6.24
C LEU A 905 -21.74 -23.90 -7.59
N THR A 906 -20.80 -24.78 -7.95
CA THR A 906 -20.86 -25.60 -9.16
C THR A 906 -22.06 -26.55 -9.15
N SER A 907 -22.32 -27.25 -8.04
CA SER A 907 -23.43 -28.21 -7.98
C SER A 907 -24.79 -27.51 -8.10
N ALA A 908 -24.92 -26.30 -7.54
CA ALA A 908 -26.09 -25.47 -7.76
C ALA A 908 -26.25 -25.03 -9.22
N LEU A 909 -25.18 -24.51 -9.84
CA LEU A 909 -25.18 -24.16 -11.26
C LEU A 909 -25.46 -25.37 -12.18
N LYS A 910 -25.10 -26.60 -11.77
CA LYS A 910 -25.43 -27.83 -12.49
C LYS A 910 -26.88 -28.27 -12.31
N SER A 911 -27.50 -27.98 -11.16
CA SER A 911 -28.91 -28.27 -10.92
C SER A 911 -29.87 -27.36 -11.71
N ASN A 912 -29.43 -26.14 -12.03
CA ASN A 912 -30.23 -25.15 -12.76
C ASN A 912 -29.39 -24.35 -13.79
N PRO A 913 -28.79 -25.00 -14.81
CA PRO A 913 -27.76 -24.42 -15.69
C PRO A 913 -28.29 -23.41 -16.73
N SER A 914 -29.61 -23.22 -16.78
CA SER A 914 -30.33 -22.71 -17.96
C SER A 914 -30.46 -21.17 -18.02
N HIS A 915 -30.00 -20.42 -17.02
CA HIS A 915 -30.38 -19.00 -16.86
C HIS A 915 -29.21 -18.01 -16.84
N LEU A 916 -28.09 -18.38 -16.22
CA LEU A 916 -26.96 -17.48 -16.03
C LEU A 916 -26.18 -17.31 -17.35
N ARG A 917 -26.00 -16.06 -17.81
CA ARG A 917 -25.22 -15.69 -19.00
C ARG A 917 -23.83 -15.17 -18.65
N GLU A 918 -23.64 -14.57 -17.47
CA GLU A 918 -22.37 -13.99 -17.03
C GLU A 918 -22.02 -14.42 -15.60
N LEU A 919 -20.84 -15.04 -15.46
CA LEU A 919 -20.28 -15.43 -14.16
C LEU A 919 -18.89 -14.82 -13.99
N ASN A 920 -18.68 -14.08 -12.92
CA ASN A 920 -17.39 -13.53 -12.55
C ASN A 920 -16.96 -14.03 -11.16
N LEU A 921 -15.98 -14.93 -11.14
CA LEU A 921 -15.34 -15.49 -9.94
C LEU A 921 -13.87 -15.05 -9.83
N SER A 922 -13.46 -13.99 -10.53
CA SER A 922 -12.09 -13.49 -10.54
C SER A 922 -11.57 -13.16 -9.13
N TRP A 923 -10.27 -13.28 -8.88
CA TRP A 923 -9.65 -13.03 -7.57
C TRP A 923 -10.24 -13.93 -6.45
N ASN A 924 -10.39 -15.23 -6.73
CA ASN A 924 -10.76 -16.23 -5.73
C ASN A 924 -9.79 -17.42 -5.79
N LYS A 925 -9.66 -18.17 -4.69
CA LYS A 925 -8.67 -19.25 -4.55
C LYS A 925 -9.24 -20.58 -5.06
N LEU A 926 -9.67 -20.60 -6.33
CA LEU A 926 -10.33 -21.74 -6.97
C LEU A 926 -9.34 -22.84 -7.40
N GLY A 927 -8.09 -22.46 -7.69
CA GLY A 927 -7.03 -23.34 -8.14
C GLY A 927 -7.39 -24.15 -9.39
N ASN A 928 -6.81 -25.35 -9.50
CA ASN A 928 -7.18 -26.27 -10.57
C ASN A 928 -8.43 -27.08 -10.20
N THR A 929 -8.57 -27.51 -8.94
CA THR A 929 -9.68 -28.39 -8.50
C THR A 929 -11.04 -27.72 -8.58
N GLY A 930 -11.18 -26.49 -8.06
CA GLY A 930 -12.44 -25.74 -8.11
C GLY A 930 -12.85 -25.40 -9.56
N VAL A 931 -11.87 -25.09 -10.42
CA VAL A 931 -12.11 -24.87 -11.85
C VAL A 931 -12.47 -26.17 -12.57
N LYS A 932 -11.86 -27.31 -12.22
CA LYS A 932 -12.22 -28.63 -12.76
C LYS A 932 -13.66 -29.02 -12.43
N HIS A 933 -14.15 -28.67 -11.24
CA HIS A 933 -15.57 -28.78 -10.92
C HIS A 933 -16.43 -27.83 -11.76
N LEU A 934 -16.07 -26.55 -11.87
CA LEU A 934 -16.80 -25.60 -12.75
C LEU A 934 -16.84 -26.08 -14.21
N CYS A 935 -15.82 -26.80 -14.67
CA CYS A 935 -15.80 -27.44 -15.98
C CYS A 935 -16.90 -28.51 -16.16
N ASP A 936 -17.39 -29.15 -15.10
CA ASP A 936 -18.53 -30.08 -15.16
C ASP A 936 -19.89 -29.38 -15.38
N VAL A 937 -19.98 -28.07 -15.13
CA VAL A 937 -21.10 -27.22 -15.56
C VAL A 937 -20.93 -26.81 -17.02
N LEU A 938 -19.71 -26.49 -17.46
CA LEU A 938 -19.44 -26.13 -18.86
C LEU A 938 -19.66 -27.32 -19.83
N LYS A 939 -19.45 -28.56 -19.37
CA LYS A 939 -19.79 -29.79 -20.10
C LYS A 939 -21.30 -29.99 -20.29
N ASP A 940 -22.14 -29.35 -19.49
CA ASP A 940 -23.59 -29.55 -19.52
C ASP A 940 -24.22 -28.85 -20.73
N SER A 941 -24.97 -29.60 -21.56
CA SER A 941 -25.59 -29.10 -22.79
C SER A 941 -26.66 -28.04 -22.56
N HIS A 942 -27.17 -27.89 -21.33
CA HIS A 942 -28.13 -26.85 -20.95
C HIS A 942 -27.46 -25.57 -20.43
N CYS A 943 -26.13 -25.53 -20.29
CA CYS A 943 -25.38 -24.36 -19.82
C CYS A 943 -25.41 -23.20 -20.82
N LYS A 944 -25.95 -22.04 -20.40
CA LYS A 944 -26.12 -20.85 -21.27
C LYS A 944 -25.13 -19.71 -20.97
N LEU A 945 -23.98 -20.01 -20.36
CA LEU A 945 -22.95 -19.01 -20.07
C LEU A 945 -22.35 -18.43 -21.37
N GLU A 946 -22.53 -17.12 -21.56
CA GLU A 946 -21.96 -16.33 -22.65
C GLU A 946 -20.63 -15.67 -22.24
N ARG A 947 -20.46 -15.35 -20.95
CA ARG A 947 -19.28 -14.64 -20.42
C ARG A 947 -18.80 -15.30 -19.12
N LEU A 948 -17.52 -15.67 -19.08
CA LEU A 948 -16.89 -16.27 -17.91
C LEU A 948 -15.57 -15.58 -17.58
N SER A 949 -15.47 -15.04 -16.35
CA SER A 949 -14.25 -14.42 -15.85
C SER A 949 -13.70 -15.16 -14.63
N LEU A 950 -12.54 -15.77 -14.83
CA LEU A 950 -11.74 -16.51 -13.84
C LEU A 950 -10.33 -15.87 -13.74
N SER A 951 -10.27 -14.54 -13.73
CA SER A 951 -8.99 -13.82 -13.70
C SER A 951 -8.37 -13.89 -12.31
N PHE A 952 -7.06 -14.14 -12.19
CA PHE A 952 -6.38 -14.33 -10.89
C PHE A 952 -7.04 -15.41 -10.00
N CYS A 953 -7.44 -16.54 -10.59
CA CYS A 953 -8.07 -17.67 -9.90
C CYS A 953 -7.09 -18.81 -9.51
N TYR A 954 -5.78 -18.53 -9.56
CA TYR A 954 -4.70 -19.48 -9.26
C TYR A 954 -4.59 -20.68 -10.22
N ILE A 955 -5.17 -20.56 -11.41
CA ILE A 955 -5.19 -21.62 -12.44
C ILE A 955 -3.79 -21.80 -13.04
N THR A 956 -3.40 -23.04 -13.33
CA THR A 956 -2.17 -23.38 -14.05
C THR A 956 -2.43 -23.96 -15.45
N GLU A 957 -1.40 -24.44 -16.13
CA GLU A 957 -1.47 -25.10 -17.44
C GLU A 957 -2.45 -26.30 -17.45
N GLU A 958 -2.56 -27.01 -16.33
CA GLU A 958 -3.48 -28.14 -16.11
C GLU A 958 -4.94 -27.69 -16.00
N GLY A 959 -5.27 -26.72 -15.13
CA GLY A 959 -6.63 -26.18 -15.05
C GLY A 959 -7.07 -25.52 -16.36
N CYS A 960 -6.12 -24.98 -17.13
CA CYS A 960 -6.37 -24.52 -18.51
C CYS A 960 -6.73 -25.68 -19.46
N PHE A 961 -6.08 -26.84 -19.33
CA PHE A 961 -6.42 -28.05 -20.08
C PHE A 961 -7.83 -28.54 -19.72
N ASP A 962 -8.21 -28.60 -18.44
CA ASP A 962 -9.56 -28.99 -18.00
C ASP A 962 -10.64 -28.05 -18.61
N VAL A 963 -10.44 -26.72 -18.56
CA VAL A 963 -11.32 -25.74 -19.21
C VAL A 963 -11.45 -25.98 -20.72
N THR A 964 -10.32 -26.18 -21.42
CA THR A 964 -10.37 -26.42 -22.87
C THR A 964 -11.01 -27.75 -23.24
N SER A 965 -10.92 -28.76 -22.37
CA SER A 965 -11.52 -30.08 -22.59
C SER A 965 -13.04 -30.01 -22.42
N ALA A 966 -13.54 -29.32 -21.40
CA ALA A 966 -14.97 -29.09 -21.22
C ALA A 966 -15.61 -28.33 -22.40
N LEU A 967 -14.96 -27.25 -22.85
CA LEU A 967 -15.39 -26.45 -24.00
C LEU A 967 -15.24 -27.17 -25.36
N LYS A 968 -14.45 -28.27 -25.43
CA LYS A 968 -14.41 -29.18 -26.59
C LYS A 968 -15.59 -30.16 -26.57
N SER A 969 -15.94 -30.71 -25.40
CA SER A 969 -17.08 -31.65 -25.27
C SER A 969 -18.45 -30.99 -25.43
N ASN A 970 -18.57 -29.72 -25.03
CA ASN A 970 -19.74 -28.88 -25.30
C ASN A 970 -19.25 -27.59 -25.99
N PRO A 971 -19.30 -27.51 -27.34
CA PRO A 971 -18.89 -26.33 -28.10
C PRO A 971 -19.88 -25.18 -27.85
N SER A 972 -19.66 -24.51 -26.72
CA SER A 972 -20.68 -23.79 -25.95
C SER A 972 -21.14 -22.45 -26.53
N HIS A 973 -22.15 -21.88 -25.88
CA HIS A 973 -22.60 -20.50 -26.06
C HIS A 973 -21.58 -19.42 -25.67
N LEU A 974 -20.42 -19.80 -25.10
CA LEU A 974 -19.44 -18.87 -24.53
C LEU A 974 -18.83 -17.96 -25.61
N ARG A 975 -19.01 -16.65 -25.43
CA ARG A 975 -18.53 -15.57 -26.30
C ARG A 975 -17.34 -14.82 -25.72
N GLU A 976 -17.21 -14.77 -24.39
CA GLU A 976 -16.13 -14.07 -23.70
C GLU A 976 -15.52 -14.94 -22.60
N LEU A 977 -14.20 -15.15 -22.67
CA LEU A 977 -13.43 -15.90 -21.67
C LEU A 977 -12.27 -15.06 -21.17
N ASN A 978 -12.22 -14.82 -19.86
CA ASN A 978 -11.12 -14.12 -19.20
C ASN A 978 -10.39 -15.04 -18.22
N LEU A 979 -9.15 -15.40 -18.57
CA LEU A 979 -8.22 -16.19 -17.76
C LEU A 979 -6.98 -15.37 -17.35
N SER A 980 -7.05 -14.03 -17.44
CA SER A 980 -5.92 -13.13 -17.17
C SER A 980 -5.35 -13.32 -15.76
N GLY A 981 -4.03 -13.23 -15.59
CA GLY A 981 -3.34 -13.30 -14.29
C GLY A 981 -3.07 -14.72 -13.77
N ASN A 982 -3.50 -15.75 -14.50
CA ASN A 982 -3.24 -17.16 -14.19
C ASN A 982 -1.95 -17.67 -14.86
N LYS A 983 -1.32 -18.72 -14.31
CA LYS A 983 -0.04 -19.26 -14.79
C LYS A 983 -0.26 -20.32 -15.89
N LEU A 984 -0.83 -19.90 -17.01
CA LEU A 984 -1.27 -20.80 -18.10
C LEU A 984 -0.13 -21.31 -18.99
N GLY A 985 0.93 -20.50 -19.17
CA GLY A 985 2.07 -20.84 -20.01
C GLY A 985 1.74 -20.94 -21.52
N ASP A 986 2.76 -21.26 -22.33
CA ASP A 986 2.60 -21.46 -23.78
C ASP A 986 1.81 -22.75 -24.08
N SER A 987 1.91 -23.74 -23.20
CA SER A 987 1.23 -25.05 -23.21
C SER A 987 -0.27 -24.92 -22.96
N GLY A 988 -0.71 -24.23 -21.91
CA GLY A 988 -2.13 -23.96 -21.67
C GLY A 988 -2.77 -23.14 -22.81
N VAL A 989 -2.03 -22.18 -23.35
CA VAL A 989 -2.47 -21.40 -24.52
C VAL A 989 -2.45 -22.23 -25.82
N LYS A 990 -1.66 -23.30 -25.91
CA LYS A 990 -1.79 -24.29 -26.99
C LYS A 990 -3.13 -25.01 -26.93
N ASN A 991 -3.54 -25.47 -25.74
CA ASN A 991 -4.83 -26.14 -25.56
C ASN A 991 -6.02 -25.22 -25.94
N LEU A 992 -5.91 -23.91 -25.65
CA LEU A 992 -6.85 -22.87 -26.09
C LEU A 992 -6.82 -22.66 -27.61
N SER A 993 -5.64 -22.67 -28.25
CA SER A 993 -5.51 -22.61 -29.70
C SER A 993 -6.17 -23.82 -30.38
N ASP A 994 -5.94 -25.02 -29.85
CA ASP A 994 -6.52 -26.27 -30.35
C ASP A 994 -8.04 -26.35 -30.13
N LEU A 995 -8.59 -25.63 -29.14
CA LEU A 995 -10.03 -25.42 -28.97
C LEU A 995 -10.59 -24.43 -30.02
N LEU A 996 -9.91 -23.30 -30.24
CA LEU A 996 -10.33 -22.25 -31.20
C LEU A 996 -10.23 -22.67 -32.68
N MET A 997 -9.57 -23.79 -32.97
CA MET A 997 -9.59 -24.42 -34.30
C MET A 997 -10.86 -25.26 -34.55
N ASN A 998 -11.68 -25.55 -33.53
CA ASN A 998 -12.96 -26.23 -33.73
C ASN A 998 -13.99 -25.25 -34.34
N PRO A 999 -14.51 -25.51 -35.57
CA PRO A 999 -15.43 -24.59 -36.25
C PRO A 999 -16.76 -24.37 -35.52
N GLN A 1000 -17.13 -25.28 -34.61
CA GLN A 1000 -18.35 -25.18 -33.79
C GLN A 1000 -18.20 -24.21 -32.61
N PHE A 1001 -16.97 -23.91 -32.16
CA PHE A 1001 -16.72 -23.11 -30.95
C PHE A 1001 -16.62 -21.61 -31.27
N LYS A 1002 -17.63 -20.83 -30.85
CA LYS A 1002 -17.88 -19.46 -31.34
C LYS A 1002 -17.44 -18.37 -30.37
N LEU A 1003 -16.27 -18.53 -29.74
CA LEU A 1003 -15.70 -17.53 -28.83
C LEU A 1003 -15.29 -16.27 -29.59
N GLU A 1004 -15.81 -15.12 -29.18
CA GLU A 1004 -15.61 -13.82 -29.84
C GLU A 1004 -14.57 -12.96 -29.11
N LYS A 1005 -14.35 -13.16 -27.80
CA LYS A 1005 -13.38 -12.41 -26.99
C LYS A 1005 -12.57 -13.34 -26.09
N LEU A 1006 -11.26 -13.14 -26.07
CA LEU A 1006 -10.33 -13.91 -25.22
C LEU A 1006 -9.35 -12.97 -24.51
N HIS A 1007 -9.34 -13.03 -23.18
CA HIS A 1007 -8.47 -12.21 -22.33
C HIS A 1007 -7.47 -13.08 -21.57
N LEU A 1008 -6.20 -12.90 -21.90
CA LEU A 1008 -5.03 -13.65 -21.42
C LEU A 1008 -3.91 -12.69 -20.96
N ASN A 1009 -4.30 -11.60 -20.27
CA ASN A 1009 -3.34 -10.62 -19.77
C ASN A 1009 -2.50 -11.21 -18.64
N ARG A 1010 -1.17 -11.05 -18.64
CA ARG A 1010 -0.26 -11.57 -17.60
C ARG A 1010 -0.41 -13.09 -17.37
N CYS A 1011 -0.45 -13.87 -18.45
CA CYS A 1011 -0.65 -15.34 -18.43
C CYS A 1011 0.63 -16.18 -18.55
N SER A 1012 1.81 -15.55 -18.39
CA SER A 1012 3.14 -16.15 -18.56
C SER A 1012 3.47 -16.67 -19.98
N ILE A 1013 2.81 -16.11 -21.00
CA ILE A 1013 3.06 -16.44 -22.42
C ILE A 1013 4.41 -15.85 -22.86
N THR A 1014 5.18 -16.58 -23.66
CA THR A 1014 6.53 -16.21 -24.13
C THR A 1014 6.56 -15.92 -25.65
N GLU A 1015 7.75 -15.76 -26.23
CA GLU A 1015 7.92 -15.48 -27.66
C GLU A 1015 7.83 -16.71 -28.57
N LYS A 1016 7.76 -17.93 -28.00
CA LYS A 1016 7.66 -19.20 -28.74
C LYS A 1016 6.46 -19.17 -29.70
N GLN A 1017 6.73 -19.23 -31.01
CA GLN A 1017 5.78 -19.35 -32.13
C GLN A 1017 4.32 -18.97 -31.78
N CYS A 1018 4.08 -17.67 -31.52
CA CYS A 1018 2.84 -17.11 -30.93
C CYS A 1018 1.62 -18.03 -31.05
N VAL A 1019 1.34 -18.80 -29.99
CA VAL A 1019 0.66 -20.11 -30.11
C VAL A 1019 -0.77 -20.06 -30.68
N LEU A 1020 -1.45 -18.91 -30.58
CA LEU A 1020 -2.76 -18.63 -31.19
C LEU A 1020 -2.71 -18.39 -32.72
N THR A 1021 -1.53 -18.49 -33.35
CA THR A 1021 -1.31 -18.26 -34.79
C THR A 1021 -2.13 -19.19 -35.68
N SER A 1022 -2.32 -20.44 -35.26
CA SER A 1022 -3.15 -21.42 -35.98
C SER A 1022 -4.64 -21.14 -35.79
N ALA A 1023 -5.10 -20.90 -34.56
CA ALA A 1023 -6.47 -20.50 -34.23
C ALA A 1023 -6.94 -19.23 -34.94
N LEU A 1024 -6.06 -18.24 -35.13
CA LEU A 1024 -6.37 -16.99 -35.85
C LEU A 1024 -6.38 -17.16 -37.38
N LYS A 1025 -5.91 -18.31 -37.90
CA LYS A 1025 -6.00 -18.72 -39.30
C LYS A 1025 -7.11 -19.75 -39.58
N SER A 1026 -7.81 -20.22 -38.55
CA SER A 1026 -8.87 -21.22 -38.73
C SER A 1026 -9.98 -20.68 -39.62
N ASN A 1027 -10.71 -21.58 -40.29
CA ASN A 1027 -11.83 -21.20 -41.15
C ASN A 1027 -13.08 -21.99 -40.76
N PRO A 1028 -14.10 -21.38 -40.15
CA PRO A 1028 -14.19 -19.97 -39.73
C PRO A 1028 -13.42 -19.66 -38.43
N SER A 1029 -12.65 -18.56 -38.40
CA SER A 1029 -12.15 -17.98 -37.15
C SER A 1029 -13.20 -17.01 -36.60
N HIS A 1030 -13.75 -17.31 -35.41
CA HIS A 1030 -14.79 -16.49 -34.78
C HIS A 1030 -14.25 -15.35 -33.90
N LEU A 1031 -12.96 -15.41 -33.54
CA LEU A 1031 -12.38 -14.52 -32.52
C LEU A 1031 -12.26 -13.07 -33.03
N ARG A 1032 -12.94 -12.15 -32.34
CA ARG A 1032 -12.99 -10.72 -32.66
C ARG A 1032 -12.12 -9.87 -31.74
N GLU A 1033 -11.96 -10.24 -30.48
CA GLU A 1033 -11.10 -9.55 -29.51
C GLU A 1033 -10.09 -10.49 -28.85
N LEU A 1034 -8.83 -10.06 -28.82
CA LEU A 1034 -7.74 -10.79 -28.17
C LEU A 1034 -6.87 -9.85 -27.33
N ASN A 1035 -6.74 -10.14 -26.03
CA ASN A 1035 -5.90 -9.37 -25.11
C ASN A 1035 -4.77 -10.23 -24.54
N LEU A 1036 -3.56 -10.04 -25.08
CA LEU A 1036 -2.32 -10.72 -24.68
C LEU A 1036 -1.37 -9.79 -23.89
N SER A 1037 -1.88 -8.66 -23.38
CA SER A 1037 -1.08 -7.66 -22.68
C SER A 1037 -0.31 -8.23 -21.47
N ARG A 1038 0.85 -7.65 -21.12
CA ARG A 1038 1.70 -8.06 -19.98
C ARG A 1038 2.26 -9.49 -20.06
N ASN A 1039 2.45 -10.00 -21.28
CA ASN A 1039 3.16 -11.24 -21.59
C ASN A 1039 4.49 -10.99 -22.31
N LYS A 1040 5.42 -11.95 -22.26
CA LYS A 1040 6.78 -11.83 -22.83
C LYS A 1040 6.83 -12.23 -24.32
N LEU A 1041 5.94 -11.66 -25.15
CA LEU A 1041 5.85 -11.96 -26.58
C LEU A 1041 7.05 -11.45 -27.39
N GLY A 1042 7.60 -10.29 -27.01
CA GLY A 1042 8.70 -9.63 -27.69
C GLY A 1042 8.38 -9.22 -29.14
N ASN A 1043 9.41 -8.90 -29.90
CA ASN A 1043 9.27 -8.64 -31.34
C ASN A 1043 8.91 -9.92 -32.11
N THR A 1044 9.43 -11.07 -31.68
CA THR A 1044 9.33 -12.35 -32.38
C THR A 1044 7.90 -12.88 -32.38
N GLY A 1045 7.26 -12.96 -31.20
CA GLY A 1045 5.86 -13.37 -31.08
C GLY A 1045 4.90 -12.43 -31.82
N VAL A 1046 5.15 -11.11 -31.76
CA VAL A 1046 4.35 -10.13 -32.50
C VAL A 1046 4.53 -10.25 -34.02
N LYS A 1047 5.74 -10.55 -34.52
CA LYS A 1047 5.95 -10.83 -35.95
C LYS A 1047 5.11 -12.01 -36.43
N HIS A 1048 5.04 -13.10 -35.67
CA HIS A 1048 4.17 -14.24 -35.99
C HIS A 1048 2.69 -13.84 -36.04
N LEU A 1049 2.21 -13.09 -35.04
CA LEU A 1049 0.83 -12.58 -35.01
C LEU A 1049 0.53 -11.65 -36.20
N CYS A 1050 1.48 -10.80 -36.59
CA CYS A 1050 1.37 -9.88 -37.73
C CYS A 1050 1.43 -10.58 -39.10
N TYR A 1051 1.93 -11.83 -39.17
CA TYR A 1051 1.72 -12.67 -40.35
C TYR A 1051 0.22 -13.02 -40.48
N VAL A 1052 -0.42 -13.40 -39.38
CA VAL A 1052 -1.84 -13.83 -39.39
C VAL A 1052 -2.81 -12.68 -39.64
N LEU A 1053 -2.50 -11.48 -39.16
CA LEU A 1053 -3.30 -10.27 -39.46
C LEU A 1053 -3.32 -9.90 -40.96
N LYS A 1054 -2.53 -10.56 -41.82
CA LYS A 1054 -2.57 -10.44 -43.28
C LYS A 1054 -3.36 -11.56 -43.97
N ASP A 1055 -3.83 -12.55 -43.20
CA ASP A 1055 -4.53 -13.73 -43.70
C ASP A 1055 -6.02 -13.43 -43.91
N SER A 1056 -6.58 -13.84 -45.05
CA SER A 1056 -7.99 -13.61 -45.40
C SER A 1056 -8.98 -14.28 -44.44
N HIS A 1057 -8.56 -15.30 -43.69
CA HIS A 1057 -9.41 -15.98 -42.70
C HIS A 1057 -9.39 -15.30 -41.32
N CYS A 1058 -8.41 -14.44 -41.03
CA CYS A 1058 -8.31 -13.79 -39.73
C CYS A 1058 -9.37 -12.70 -39.56
N LYS A 1059 -10.37 -12.94 -38.69
CA LYS A 1059 -11.49 -12.01 -38.44
C LYS A 1059 -11.34 -11.15 -37.19
N LEU A 1060 -10.12 -11.04 -36.66
CA LEU A 1060 -9.81 -10.29 -35.46
C LEU A 1060 -9.99 -8.78 -35.69
N GLU A 1061 -10.84 -8.17 -34.87
CA GLU A 1061 -11.19 -6.74 -34.95
C GLU A 1061 -10.50 -5.92 -33.86
N ARG A 1062 -10.19 -6.50 -32.69
CA ARG A 1062 -9.59 -5.80 -31.54
C ARG A 1062 -8.42 -6.60 -30.97
N LEU A 1063 -7.25 -5.98 -30.84
CA LEU A 1063 -6.02 -6.62 -30.38
C LEU A 1063 -5.31 -5.76 -29.32
N SER A 1064 -5.03 -6.32 -28.14
CA SER A 1064 -4.27 -5.66 -27.09
C SER A 1064 -2.98 -6.40 -26.73
N LEU A 1065 -1.87 -5.69 -26.95
CA LEU A 1065 -0.48 -6.11 -26.74
C LEU A 1065 0.25 -5.10 -25.82
N SER A 1066 -0.42 -4.58 -24.80
CA SER A 1066 0.15 -3.56 -23.90
C SER A 1066 1.22 -4.19 -23.02
N PHE A 1067 2.40 -3.57 -22.86
CA PHE A 1067 3.54 -4.14 -22.10
C PHE A 1067 3.91 -5.57 -22.57
N CYS A 1068 4.10 -5.74 -23.87
CA CYS A 1068 4.45 -7.02 -24.51
C CYS A 1068 5.92 -7.11 -24.95
N TYR A 1069 6.77 -6.22 -24.43
CA TYR A 1069 8.21 -6.12 -24.77
C TYR A 1069 8.46 -5.84 -26.27
N ILE A 1070 7.53 -5.15 -26.93
CA ILE A 1070 7.63 -4.75 -28.34
C ILE A 1070 8.56 -3.54 -28.45
N THR A 1071 9.46 -3.55 -29.43
CA THR A 1071 10.34 -2.41 -29.75
C THR A 1071 10.01 -1.83 -31.13
N GLU A 1072 10.78 -0.84 -31.59
CA GLU A 1072 10.69 -0.29 -32.96
C GLU A 1072 10.67 -1.38 -34.04
N LYS A 1073 11.37 -2.51 -33.81
CA LYS A 1073 11.44 -3.64 -34.74
C LYS A 1073 10.09 -4.34 -34.88
N GLY A 1074 9.46 -4.78 -33.80
CA GLY A 1074 8.13 -5.40 -33.85
C GLY A 1074 7.03 -4.42 -34.29
N CYS A 1075 7.22 -3.13 -34.03
CA CYS A 1075 6.35 -2.08 -34.57
C CYS A 1075 6.36 -2.03 -36.12
N PHE A 1076 7.49 -2.33 -36.76
CA PHE A 1076 7.55 -2.49 -38.22
C PHE A 1076 6.63 -3.62 -38.72
N ASP A 1077 6.73 -4.81 -38.13
CA ASP A 1077 5.90 -5.96 -38.51
C ASP A 1077 4.40 -5.65 -38.38
N VAL A 1078 4.00 -5.00 -37.26
CA VAL A 1078 2.63 -4.47 -37.04
C VAL A 1078 2.21 -3.50 -38.15
N THR A 1079 3.04 -2.50 -38.46
CA THR A 1079 2.72 -1.52 -39.51
C THR A 1079 2.63 -2.14 -40.90
N SER A 1080 3.37 -3.23 -41.16
CA SER A 1080 3.27 -3.98 -42.42
C SER A 1080 1.97 -4.80 -42.52
N ALA A 1081 1.37 -5.21 -41.40
CA ALA A 1081 0.10 -5.94 -41.37
C ALA A 1081 -1.09 -5.00 -41.59
N LEU A 1082 -1.09 -3.84 -40.91
CA LEU A 1082 -2.14 -2.82 -41.00
C LEU A 1082 -2.29 -2.15 -42.37
N LYS A 1083 -1.26 -2.24 -43.24
CA LYS A 1083 -1.33 -1.84 -44.66
C LYS A 1083 -1.94 -2.91 -45.58
N SER A 1084 -2.09 -4.15 -45.12
CA SER A 1084 -2.74 -5.19 -45.92
C SER A 1084 -4.24 -4.95 -45.96
N ASN A 1085 -4.82 -4.87 -47.16
CA ASN A 1085 -6.27 -4.77 -47.33
C ASN A 1085 -7.02 -6.00 -46.74
N LEU A 1086 -6.31 -7.11 -46.45
CA LEU A 1086 -6.88 -8.28 -45.78
C LEU A 1086 -7.03 -8.11 -44.25
N SER A 1087 -6.39 -7.11 -43.63
CA SER A 1087 -6.50 -6.85 -42.19
C SER A 1087 -7.91 -6.41 -41.81
N HIS A 1088 -8.61 -7.21 -41.00
CA HIS A 1088 -9.90 -6.87 -40.39
C HIS A 1088 -9.80 -6.01 -39.11
N LEU A 1089 -8.58 -5.65 -38.67
CA LEU A 1089 -8.36 -5.02 -37.38
C LEU A 1089 -8.84 -3.56 -37.31
N ARG A 1090 -9.76 -3.28 -36.37
CA ARG A 1090 -10.35 -1.96 -36.07
C ARG A 1090 -9.75 -1.31 -34.82
N GLU A 1091 -9.39 -2.07 -33.78
CA GLU A 1091 -8.73 -1.56 -32.56
C GLU A 1091 -7.40 -2.26 -32.26
N LEU A 1092 -6.36 -1.47 -31.97
CA LEU A 1092 -5.03 -1.95 -31.61
C LEU A 1092 -4.48 -1.23 -30.38
N ASN A 1093 -3.92 -1.97 -29.41
CA ASN A 1093 -3.26 -1.41 -28.23
C ASN A 1093 -1.80 -1.89 -28.06
N LEU A 1094 -0.89 -0.92 -28.07
CA LEU A 1094 0.56 -1.05 -27.97
C LEU A 1094 1.15 -0.22 -26.82
N ARG A 1095 0.35 0.28 -25.86
CA ARG A 1095 0.89 1.06 -24.73
C ARG A 1095 1.88 0.28 -23.87
N GLU A 1096 2.67 0.98 -23.06
CA GLU A 1096 3.69 0.38 -22.19
C GLU A 1096 4.75 -0.44 -22.97
N ASN A 1097 4.93 -0.20 -24.28
CA ASN A 1097 5.98 -0.79 -25.13
C ASN A 1097 7.00 0.25 -25.61
N ILE A 1098 8.21 -0.21 -25.93
CA ILE A 1098 9.38 0.63 -26.23
C ILE A 1098 9.52 0.84 -27.75
N ILE A 1099 8.44 1.26 -28.42
CA ILE A 1099 8.37 1.33 -29.90
C ILE A 1099 9.17 2.49 -30.52
N GLY A 1100 9.54 3.50 -29.72
CA GLY A 1100 10.36 4.64 -30.15
C GLY A 1100 9.73 5.58 -31.18
N ASN A 1101 10.29 6.78 -31.35
CA ASN A 1101 9.75 7.83 -32.23
C ASN A 1101 9.58 7.37 -33.69
N LYS A 1102 10.48 6.50 -34.19
CA LYS A 1102 10.40 5.91 -35.53
C LYS A 1102 9.25 4.90 -35.66
N GLY A 1103 8.97 4.09 -34.64
CA GLY A 1103 7.81 3.20 -34.60
C GLY A 1103 6.50 3.99 -34.58
N VAL A 1104 6.42 5.06 -33.77
CA VAL A 1104 5.27 5.98 -33.78
C VAL A 1104 5.09 6.63 -35.15
N LYS A 1105 6.16 7.12 -35.78
CA LYS A 1105 6.09 7.67 -37.15
C LYS A 1105 5.51 6.64 -38.13
N ARG A 1106 5.98 5.39 -38.09
CA ARG A 1106 5.46 4.32 -38.96
C ARG A 1106 3.97 4.03 -38.71
N LEU A 1107 3.51 4.04 -37.46
CA LEU A 1107 2.06 3.94 -37.15
C LEU A 1107 1.28 5.12 -37.74
N CYS A 1108 1.78 6.35 -37.64
CA CYS A 1108 1.15 7.51 -38.28
C CYS A 1108 1.16 7.44 -39.81
N ASP A 1109 2.22 6.90 -40.42
CA ASP A 1109 2.32 6.73 -41.88
C ASP A 1109 1.45 5.58 -42.41
N VAL A 1110 1.00 4.67 -41.54
CA VAL A 1110 -0.01 3.65 -41.83
C VAL A 1110 -1.43 4.21 -41.73
N LEU A 1111 -1.72 5.08 -40.76
CA LEU A 1111 -3.06 5.69 -40.61
C LEU A 1111 -3.45 6.63 -41.77
N LYS A 1112 -2.51 6.95 -42.67
CA LYS A 1112 -2.73 7.66 -43.94
C LYS A 1112 -3.12 6.73 -45.10
N ASP A 1113 -2.91 5.43 -44.95
CA ASP A 1113 -3.05 4.45 -46.02
C ASP A 1113 -4.54 4.15 -46.25
N SER A 1114 -5.00 4.24 -47.50
CA SER A 1114 -6.40 4.00 -47.88
C SER A 1114 -6.86 2.56 -47.62
N HIS A 1115 -5.94 1.61 -47.41
CA HIS A 1115 -6.25 0.24 -47.04
C HIS A 1115 -6.28 -0.01 -45.53
N CYS A 1116 -5.90 0.97 -44.70
CA CYS A 1116 -5.91 0.82 -43.24
C CYS A 1116 -7.33 0.96 -42.68
N LYS A 1117 -7.83 -0.12 -42.05
CA LYS A 1117 -9.19 -0.22 -41.48
C LYS A 1117 -9.25 0.06 -39.97
N LEU A 1118 -8.18 0.65 -39.43
CA LEU A 1118 -8.00 0.85 -38.00
C LEU A 1118 -8.71 2.12 -37.51
N GLU A 1119 -9.88 1.93 -36.89
CA GLU A 1119 -10.68 2.98 -36.26
C GLU A 1119 -10.04 3.53 -34.97
N ARG A 1120 -9.31 2.67 -34.25
CA ARG A 1120 -8.79 2.92 -32.90
C ARG A 1120 -7.35 2.43 -32.74
N LEU A 1121 -6.46 3.33 -32.36
CA LEU A 1121 -5.10 2.99 -31.98
C LEU A 1121 -4.80 3.53 -30.57
N ARG A 1122 -4.14 2.72 -29.76
CA ARG A 1122 -3.67 3.08 -28.42
C ARG A 1122 -2.17 2.82 -28.39
N SER A 1123 -1.33 3.83 -28.18
CA SER A 1123 0.13 3.66 -28.34
C SER A 1123 0.93 4.60 -27.44
N VAL A 1124 2.17 4.19 -27.15
CA VAL A 1124 3.20 4.88 -26.36
C VAL A 1124 2.89 5.06 -24.86
N THR A 1125 3.93 4.93 -24.05
CA THR A 1125 4.07 5.56 -22.73
C THR A 1125 5.37 6.36 -22.75
N PHE A 1126 5.38 7.61 -22.27
CA PHE A 1126 6.63 8.35 -22.14
C PHE A 1126 7.45 7.78 -20.97
N THR A 1127 8.64 7.26 -21.26
CA THR A 1127 9.65 6.96 -20.24
C THR A 1127 10.30 8.27 -19.78
N TYR A 1128 9.75 8.88 -18.73
CA TYR A 1128 10.58 9.74 -17.87
C TYR A 1128 11.72 8.88 -17.32
N LYS A 1129 12.96 9.37 -17.41
CA LYS A 1129 14.10 8.76 -16.72
C LYS A 1129 13.90 8.95 -15.22
N ASN A 1130 13.38 7.93 -14.55
CA ASN A 1130 13.32 7.88 -13.09
C ASN A 1130 13.85 6.52 -12.64
N GLN A 1131 15.04 6.50 -12.05
CA GLN A 1131 15.94 5.34 -12.02
C GLN A 1131 15.62 4.32 -10.91
N ASN A 1132 14.45 4.45 -10.27
CA ASN A 1132 14.06 3.72 -9.04
C ASN A 1132 12.83 2.80 -9.22
N ALA A 1133 12.44 2.49 -10.47
CA ALA A 1133 11.17 1.82 -10.78
C ALA A 1133 11.12 0.30 -10.50
N GLU A 1134 12.23 -0.34 -10.11
CA GLU A 1134 12.26 -1.79 -9.82
C GLU A 1134 11.97 -2.12 -8.34
N ASN A 1135 12.26 -1.21 -7.41
CA ASN A 1135 12.19 -1.51 -5.97
C ASN A 1135 10.76 -1.49 -5.38
N HIS A 1136 9.75 -0.98 -6.10
CA HIS A 1136 8.43 -0.72 -5.52
C HIS A 1136 7.37 -1.82 -5.77
N PHE A 1137 7.72 -2.93 -6.45
CA PHE A 1137 6.79 -3.99 -6.84
C PHE A 1137 6.79 -5.25 -5.95
N ASN A 1138 7.57 -5.26 -4.87
CA ASN A 1138 7.68 -6.39 -3.93
C ASN A 1138 6.90 -6.19 -2.61
N SER A 1139 6.10 -5.12 -2.47
CA SER A 1139 5.43 -4.74 -1.21
C SER A 1139 3.91 -4.87 -1.22
N LEU A 1140 3.33 -5.68 -2.12
CA LEU A 1140 1.91 -6.04 -2.16
C LEU A 1140 1.78 -7.54 -2.51
N ASN A 1141 1.84 -8.36 -1.45
CA ASN A 1141 1.40 -9.76 -1.43
C ASN A 1141 0.06 -9.84 -0.68
#